data_AF-A0A4S2V4Q8-F1
#
_entry.id   AF-A0A4S2V4Q8-F1
#
_cell.length_a   1.000
_cell.length_b   1.000
_cell.length_c   1.000
_cell.angle_alpha   90.00
_cell.angle_beta   90.00
_cell.angle_gamma   90.00
#
_symmetry.space_group_name_H-M   'P 1'
#
loop_
_entity.id
_entity.type
_entity.pdbx_description
1 polymer ?
#
loop_
_entity_poly.entity_id
_entity_poly.type
_entity_poly.pdbx_seq_one_letter_code
_entity_poly.pdbx_strand_id
1 'polypeptide(L)'
;MTLVMACAAVWGVLQLFLLSWPTRSVRLSTVLLALMVGVYACGVATALLQLAYTRVYAHQSGHPLVEVVNSTSYTVAPWVEELIKISPLLLVGLSFKARQQWGLTDFVVLGAALGGGFGLLESVLRFGLDANRAIAGADGGWIIPDSLSPPYVPGPSQVFTAWLPAPFGQSTLVGPPAAETFSHLVWSAVAGLGVGLLWRTRGWVRLLALLPIAAASAHHALNNYVAQDSTGQAGQWLETLDARVWAAPLVCLGIAMAVDLHHIHRGKHAMPGVLLATERADGDGMAALLRYAAWNFPWSLLIALRYVRLRRSLLYAGALAPSSETEPLRRAVAGITAQMDVSDRQDAWRADAIRAQLGAARRNTARRKWLMLIPWVLMLPALLFLGIGSFTSTAKVQHFFATGPGPKILMSFGVAALAWIAWQLIGLIRTWGAASAQILGELLIVHRFRVGTALGTATAGTLLLSRGLGDAGPEGKAISTFHLLDALGTFAVYLGFALILLSLLALFPPGGLAFAAGGAAAGVSVGAITAEAAVNAALLGTAGIALMTAGAGFEGGESTSGPERTLPDRASEPNAKPQGNPEGIPKNADGETRRAITRQNEAADKLAQKGYDVEHGPQIPGSRNPDYKINGKVFDCYAPSGGNARNIASEMGKKVKNDQADRIVLNLSDSAVDLAKMRAQLHDWPTPGLKEVISIDKYGNILHLFP
;
A
#
# COMPACT_ATOMS: atom_id res chain seq x y z
N MET A 1 -9.49 -22.93 14.09
CA MET A 1 -8.36 -23.60 13.39
C MET A 1 -7.86 -22.77 12.23
N THR A 2 -8.63 -22.60 11.15
CA THR A 2 -8.27 -21.72 10.00
C THR A 2 -7.88 -20.30 10.41
N LEU A 3 -8.59 -19.71 11.38
CA LEU A 3 -8.20 -18.41 11.93
C LEU A 3 -6.81 -18.44 12.57
N VAL A 4 -6.47 -19.52 13.28
CA VAL A 4 -5.17 -19.68 13.97
C VAL A 4 -4.05 -19.97 12.97
N MET A 5 -4.32 -20.74 11.90
CA MET A 5 -3.41 -20.89 10.76
C MET A 5 -3.03 -19.54 10.15
N ALA A 6 -4.02 -18.67 9.93
CA ALA A 6 -3.79 -17.31 9.42
C ALA A 6 -3.00 -16.45 10.43
N CYS A 7 -3.27 -16.60 11.73
CA CYS A 7 -2.48 -15.93 12.77
C CYS A 7 -1.02 -16.35 12.76
N ALA A 8 -0.73 -17.65 12.62
CA ALA A 8 0.63 -18.16 12.56
C ALA A 8 1.41 -17.58 11.38
N ALA A 9 0.81 -17.61 10.18
CA ALA A 9 1.41 -17.03 8.98
C ALA A 9 1.68 -15.52 9.13
N VAL A 10 0.70 -14.77 9.64
CA VAL A 10 0.84 -13.32 9.87
C VAL A 10 1.88 -13.04 10.95
N TRP A 11 1.91 -13.82 12.03
CA TRP A 11 2.84 -13.65 13.14
C TRP A 11 4.29 -13.86 12.73
N GLY A 12 4.58 -14.92 11.97
CA GLY A 12 5.93 -15.14 11.43
C GLY A 12 6.40 -13.99 10.53
N VAL A 13 5.52 -13.46 9.69
CA VAL A 13 5.82 -12.28 8.86
C VAL A 13 6.01 -11.02 9.72
N LEU A 14 5.22 -10.85 10.78
CA LEU A 14 5.35 -9.73 11.72
C LEU A 14 6.67 -9.77 12.50
N GLN A 15 7.14 -10.96 12.90
CA GLN A 15 8.44 -11.13 13.56
C GLN A 15 9.59 -10.60 12.67
N LEU A 16 9.64 -11.02 11.39
CA LEU A 16 10.64 -10.52 10.44
C LEU A 16 10.43 -9.03 10.10
N PHE A 17 9.19 -8.58 10.03
CA PHE A 17 8.88 -7.16 9.86
C PHE A 17 9.42 -6.31 11.01
N LEU A 18 9.28 -6.75 12.26
CA LEU A 18 9.80 -6.03 13.42
C LEU A 18 11.34 -6.02 13.45
N LEU A 19 11.97 -7.18 13.23
CA LEU A 19 13.43 -7.30 13.23
C LEU A 19 14.11 -6.47 12.13
N SER A 20 13.46 -6.33 10.98
CA SER A 20 13.96 -5.52 9.85
C SER A 20 13.85 -4.00 10.06
N TRP A 21 13.27 -3.55 11.19
CA TRP A 21 13.03 -2.13 11.45
C TRP A 21 14.22 -1.18 11.20
N PRO A 22 15.50 -1.53 11.51
CA PRO A 22 16.62 -0.59 11.36
C PRO A 22 16.88 -0.12 9.92
N THR A 23 16.52 -0.92 8.90
CA THR A 23 16.83 -0.65 7.49
C THR A 23 15.60 -0.67 6.58
N ARG A 24 14.50 -1.32 6.96
CA ARG A 24 13.30 -1.46 6.12
C ARG A 24 12.70 -0.11 5.70
N SER A 25 12.33 0.02 4.44
CA SER A 25 11.64 1.20 3.88
C SER A 25 10.15 0.94 3.62
N VAL A 26 9.74 -0.32 3.42
CA VAL A 26 8.35 -0.69 3.15
C VAL A 26 7.44 -0.65 4.38
N ARG A 27 6.13 -0.44 4.15
CA ARG A 27 5.08 -0.42 5.17
C ARG A 27 4.62 -1.82 5.53
N LEU A 28 4.09 -1.97 6.75
CA LEU A 28 3.37 -3.17 7.15
C LEU A 28 2.24 -3.50 6.18
N SER A 29 1.47 -2.50 5.73
CA SER A 29 0.40 -2.71 4.76
C SER A 29 0.88 -3.30 3.44
N THR A 30 2.09 -2.96 3.00
CA THR A 30 2.70 -3.48 1.76
C THR A 30 3.17 -4.91 1.96
N VAL A 31 3.73 -5.22 3.13
CA VAL A 31 4.14 -6.58 3.52
C VAL A 31 2.93 -7.51 3.67
N LEU A 32 1.87 -7.08 4.36
CA LEU A 32 0.62 -7.84 4.46
C LEU A 32 -0.04 -8.02 3.09
N LEU A 33 0.04 -7.01 2.21
CA LEU A 33 -0.44 -7.15 0.84
C LEU A 33 0.40 -8.16 0.04
N ALA A 34 1.72 -8.23 0.26
CA ALA A 34 2.57 -9.26 -0.34
C ALA A 34 2.17 -10.67 0.13
N LEU A 35 1.81 -10.83 1.40
CA LEU A 35 1.20 -12.08 1.90
C LEU A 35 -0.07 -12.44 1.11
N MET A 36 -0.95 -11.46 0.87
CA MET A 36 -2.15 -11.69 0.06
C MET A 36 -1.82 -12.03 -1.41
N VAL A 37 -0.78 -11.44 -1.99
CA VAL A 37 -0.28 -11.81 -3.32
C VAL A 37 0.21 -13.27 -3.34
N GLY A 38 0.87 -13.73 -2.26
CA GLY A 38 1.25 -15.12 -2.07
C GLY A 38 0.06 -16.07 -2.16
N VAL A 39 -1.03 -15.75 -1.46
CA VAL A 39 -2.29 -16.51 -1.49
C VAL A 39 -2.93 -16.45 -2.89
N TYR A 40 -3.28 -15.26 -3.36
CA TYR A 40 -4.23 -15.11 -4.46
C TYR A 40 -3.59 -15.04 -5.84
N ALA A 41 -2.33 -14.62 -5.96
CA ALA A 41 -1.64 -14.57 -7.25
C ALA A 41 -0.69 -15.76 -7.41
N CYS A 42 0.27 -15.93 -6.49
CA CYS A 42 1.26 -17.00 -6.59
C CYS A 42 0.62 -18.38 -6.46
N GLY A 43 -0.29 -18.57 -5.50
CA GLY A 43 -1.02 -19.82 -5.30
C GLY A 43 -1.85 -20.21 -6.53
N VAL A 44 -2.64 -19.27 -7.08
CA VAL A 44 -3.49 -19.53 -8.26
C VAL A 44 -2.64 -19.79 -9.50
N ALA A 45 -1.59 -19.01 -9.75
CA ALA A 45 -0.70 -19.21 -10.89
C ALA A 45 -0.01 -20.58 -10.83
N THR A 46 0.46 -20.98 -9.65
CA THR A 46 1.08 -22.29 -9.43
C THR A 46 0.09 -23.41 -9.67
N ALA A 47 -1.10 -23.34 -9.07
CA ALA A 47 -2.14 -24.35 -9.23
C ALA A 47 -2.46 -24.56 -10.73
N LEU A 48 -2.69 -23.49 -11.48
CA LEU A 48 -2.97 -23.56 -12.91
C LEU A 48 -1.81 -24.16 -13.71
N LEU A 49 -0.58 -23.73 -13.44
CA LEU A 49 0.58 -24.21 -14.16
C LEU A 49 0.86 -25.69 -13.89
N GLN A 50 0.77 -26.14 -12.63
CA GLN A 50 0.94 -27.55 -12.27
C GLN A 50 -0.18 -28.42 -12.84
N LEU A 51 -1.43 -27.93 -12.83
CA LEU A 51 -2.58 -28.62 -13.42
C LEU A 51 -2.45 -28.78 -14.95
N ALA A 52 -1.92 -27.76 -15.63
CA ALA A 52 -1.68 -27.81 -17.06
C ALA A 52 -0.49 -28.74 -17.37
N TYR A 53 0.63 -28.56 -16.66
CA TYR A 53 1.85 -29.32 -16.85
C TYR A 53 1.63 -30.82 -16.66
N THR A 54 1.04 -31.25 -15.54
CA THR A 54 0.87 -32.68 -15.24
C THR A 54 -0.06 -33.38 -16.23
N ARG A 55 -1.12 -32.72 -16.69
CA ARG A 55 -2.03 -33.28 -17.71
C ARG A 55 -1.38 -33.36 -19.08
N VAL A 56 -0.68 -32.31 -19.51
CA VAL A 56 0.03 -32.31 -20.79
C VAL A 56 1.11 -33.38 -20.79
N TYR A 57 1.91 -33.46 -19.72
CA TYR A 57 2.98 -34.44 -19.61
C TYR A 57 2.44 -35.87 -19.53
N ALA A 58 1.39 -36.14 -18.75
CA ALA A 58 0.75 -37.46 -18.72
C ALA A 58 0.21 -37.87 -20.10
N HIS A 59 -0.43 -36.94 -20.81
CA HIS A 59 -0.94 -37.20 -22.15
C HIS A 59 0.19 -37.49 -23.17
N GLN A 60 1.30 -36.74 -23.12
CA GLN A 60 2.42 -36.89 -24.05
C GLN A 60 3.31 -38.10 -23.75
N SER A 61 3.53 -38.40 -22.47
CA SER A 61 4.42 -39.47 -22.02
C SER A 61 3.73 -40.84 -21.95
N GLY A 62 2.39 -40.87 -21.93
CA GLY A 62 1.61 -42.10 -21.77
C GLY A 62 1.57 -42.64 -20.34
N HIS A 63 2.25 -42.00 -19.39
CA HIS A 63 2.22 -42.39 -17.98
C HIS A 63 0.87 -42.04 -17.32
N PRO A 64 0.38 -42.85 -16.37
CA PRO A 64 -0.77 -42.51 -15.55
C PRO A 64 -0.59 -41.15 -14.87
N LEU A 65 -1.67 -40.35 -14.85
CA LEU A 65 -1.62 -39.00 -14.25
C LEU A 65 -1.10 -39.02 -12.80
N VAL A 66 -1.43 -40.06 -12.02
CA VAL A 66 -0.97 -40.21 -10.63
C VAL A 66 0.55 -40.35 -10.54
N GLU A 67 1.16 -41.13 -11.44
CA GLU A 67 2.61 -41.32 -11.47
C GLU A 67 3.34 -40.02 -11.84
N VAL A 68 2.83 -39.31 -12.85
CA VAL A 68 3.35 -38.00 -13.26
C VAL A 68 3.25 -37.00 -12.12
N VAL A 69 2.10 -36.98 -11.44
CA VAL A 69 1.86 -36.08 -10.31
C VAL A 69 2.81 -36.38 -9.15
N ASN A 70 2.98 -37.65 -8.79
CA ASN A 70 3.88 -38.05 -7.71
C ASN A 70 5.32 -37.64 -8.00
N SER A 71 5.84 -37.99 -9.18
CA SER A 71 7.20 -37.60 -9.59
C SER A 71 7.39 -36.09 -9.71
N THR A 72 6.41 -35.37 -10.27
CA THR A 72 6.44 -33.90 -10.41
C THR A 72 6.52 -33.19 -9.06
N SER A 73 5.87 -33.73 -8.02
CA SER A 73 5.73 -33.06 -6.72
C SER A 73 7.05 -32.76 -6.00
N TYR A 74 8.11 -33.53 -6.28
CA TYR A 74 9.44 -33.32 -5.71
C TYR A 74 10.53 -32.98 -6.76
N THR A 75 10.27 -33.19 -8.06
CA THR A 75 11.25 -32.89 -9.12
C THR A 75 11.07 -31.50 -9.75
N VAL A 76 9.84 -31.13 -10.12
CA VAL A 76 9.55 -29.92 -10.91
C VAL A 76 8.73 -28.91 -10.12
N ALA A 77 7.72 -29.37 -9.39
CA ALA A 77 6.82 -28.50 -8.62
C ALA A 77 7.56 -27.56 -7.66
N PRO A 78 8.55 -28.01 -6.85
CA PRO A 78 9.24 -27.14 -5.89
C PRO A 78 9.95 -25.96 -6.56
N TRP A 79 10.59 -26.21 -7.71
CA TRP A 79 11.29 -25.17 -8.48
C TRP A 79 10.32 -24.17 -9.07
N VAL A 80 9.25 -24.66 -9.69
CA VAL A 80 8.20 -23.82 -10.26
C VAL A 80 7.55 -22.96 -9.16
N GLU A 81 7.27 -23.55 -8.01
CA GLU A 81 6.69 -22.88 -6.86
C GLU A 81 7.55 -21.75 -6.33
N GLU A 82 8.83 -22.00 -6.05
CA GLU A 82 9.72 -20.96 -5.54
C GLU A 82 9.93 -19.84 -6.57
N LEU A 83 10.02 -20.17 -7.87
CA LEU A 83 10.11 -19.17 -8.93
C LEU A 83 8.83 -18.31 -9.05
N ILE A 84 7.64 -18.92 -8.94
CA ILE A 84 6.37 -18.18 -8.95
C ILE A 84 6.24 -17.31 -7.70
N LYS A 85 6.62 -17.81 -6.52
CA LYS A 85 6.58 -17.05 -5.25
C LYS A 85 7.42 -15.78 -5.33
N ILE A 86 8.60 -15.82 -5.95
CA ILE A 86 9.47 -14.63 -6.09
C ILE A 86 9.17 -13.78 -7.33
N SER A 87 8.35 -14.27 -8.27
CA SER A 87 8.02 -13.52 -9.50
C SER A 87 7.44 -12.12 -9.26
N PRO A 88 6.62 -11.85 -8.21
CA PRO A 88 6.18 -10.49 -7.94
C PRO A 88 7.35 -9.55 -7.61
N LEU A 89 8.39 -10.04 -6.93
CA LEU A 89 9.59 -9.25 -6.63
C LEU A 89 10.45 -9.02 -7.87
N LEU A 90 10.54 -10.00 -8.78
CA LEU A 90 11.17 -9.82 -10.09
C LEU A 90 10.46 -8.72 -10.89
N LEU A 91 9.13 -8.77 -10.96
CA LEU A 91 8.31 -7.76 -11.66
C LEU A 91 8.40 -6.37 -10.99
N VAL A 92 8.53 -6.31 -9.66
CA VAL A 92 8.80 -5.07 -8.93
C VAL A 92 10.15 -4.49 -9.34
N GLY A 93 11.20 -5.30 -9.44
CA GLY A 93 12.52 -4.86 -9.85
C GLY A 93 12.61 -4.30 -11.27
N LEU A 94 11.65 -4.64 -12.15
CA LEU A 94 11.51 -3.98 -13.46
C LEU A 94 11.07 -2.51 -13.35
N SER A 95 10.44 -2.10 -12.24
CA SER A 95 10.20 -0.70 -11.96
C SER A 95 11.50 -0.03 -11.51
N PHE A 96 12.05 0.81 -12.39
CA PHE A 96 13.26 1.57 -12.11
C PHE A 96 13.16 2.41 -10.81
N LYS A 97 12.00 3.01 -10.55
CA LYS A 97 11.73 3.78 -9.32
C LYS A 97 11.71 2.89 -8.07
N ALA A 98 11.03 1.76 -8.11
CA ALA A 98 10.91 0.87 -6.95
C ALA A 98 12.23 0.19 -6.60
N ARG A 99 12.96 -0.33 -7.60
CA ARG A 99 14.24 -1.02 -7.37
C ARG A 99 15.31 -0.12 -6.74
N GLN A 100 15.27 1.19 -7.03
CA GLN A 100 16.21 2.16 -6.48
C GLN A 100 15.86 2.56 -5.05
N GLN A 101 14.58 2.65 -4.73
CA GLN A 101 14.08 3.14 -3.44
C GLN A 101 14.01 2.07 -2.34
N TRP A 102 14.29 0.80 -2.66
CA TRP A 102 14.23 -0.32 -1.72
C TRP A 102 15.61 -0.89 -1.41
N GLY A 103 15.85 -1.25 -0.14
CA GLY A 103 17.05 -1.95 0.31
C GLY A 103 16.95 -3.46 0.11
N LEU A 104 18.04 -4.20 0.34
CA LEU A 104 18.03 -5.66 0.34
C LEU A 104 17.04 -6.23 1.37
N THR A 105 16.93 -5.55 2.53
CA THR A 105 16.04 -5.93 3.63
C THR A 105 14.59 -5.97 3.18
N ASP A 106 14.18 -5.03 2.32
CA ASP A 106 12.80 -4.97 1.81
C ASP A 106 12.46 -6.22 0.98
N PHE A 107 13.41 -6.71 0.16
CA PHE A 107 13.21 -7.92 -0.64
C PHE A 107 13.12 -9.19 0.21
N VAL A 108 13.92 -9.31 1.27
CA VAL A 108 13.86 -10.47 2.19
C VAL A 108 12.50 -10.53 2.89
N VAL A 109 12.04 -9.41 3.45
CA VAL A 109 10.76 -9.37 4.19
C VAL A 109 9.56 -9.57 3.27
N LEU A 110 9.58 -8.98 2.07
CA LEU A 110 8.52 -9.20 1.09
C LEU A 110 8.52 -10.63 0.53
N GLY A 111 9.70 -11.23 0.35
CA GLY A 111 9.86 -12.64 -0.03
C GLY A 111 9.26 -13.56 1.03
N ALA A 112 9.60 -13.34 2.29
CA ALA A 112 9.03 -14.07 3.41
C ALA A 112 7.50 -13.96 3.46
N ALA A 113 6.95 -12.76 3.21
CA ALA A 113 5.51 -12.55 3.16
C ALA A 113 4.84 -13.31 2.01
N LEU A 114 5.42 -13.27 0.80
CA LEU A 114 4.92 -14.02 -0.37
C LEU A 114 4.87 -15.53 -0.10
N GLY A 115 5.96 -16.08 0.46
CA GLY A 115 6.03 -17.49 0.84
C GLY A 115 5.06 -17.85 1.97
N GLY A 116 4.95 -17.01 3.00
CA GLY A 116 4.00 -17.20 4.09
C GLY A 116 2.54 -17.17 3.63
N GLY A 117 2.21 -16.33 2.65
CA GLY A 117 0.90 -16.31 2.01
C GLY A 117 0.61 -17.56 1.18
N PHE A 118 1.59 -18.00 0.38
CA PHE A 118 1.47 -19.23 -0.38
C PHE A 118 1.25 -20.44 0.53
N GLY A 119 2.09 -20.59 1.57
CA GLY A 119 1.97 -21.68 2.53
C GLY A 119 0.68 -21.63 3.36
N LEU A 120 0.16 -20.43 3.63
CA LEU A 120 -1.16 -20.27 4.25
C LEU A 120 -2.27 -20.81 3.34
N LEU A 121 -2.26 -20.48 2.04
CA LEU A 121 -3.23 -21.03 1.10
C LEU A 121 -3.21 -22.56 1.13
N GLU A 122 -2.02 -23.15 1.02
CA GLU A 122 -1.86 -24.60 1.05
C GLU A 122 -2.43 -25.22 2.33
N SER A 123 -2.11 -24.63 3.48
CA SER A 123 -2.61 -25.08 4.79
C SER A 123 -4.13 -25.04 4.87
N VAL A 124 -4.75 -23.96 4.37
CA VAL A 124 -6.21 -23.79 4.38
C VAL A 124 -6.89 -24.74 3.40
N LEU A 125 -6.30 -24.99 2.23
CA LEU A 125 -6.84 -25.96 1.28
C LEU A 125 -6.79 -27.39 1.84
N ARG A 126 -5.73 -27.75 2.59
CA ARG A 126 -5.57 -29.08 3.19
C ARG A 126 -6.49 -29.30 4.40
N PHE A 127 -6.55 -28.32 5.31
CA PHE A 127 -7.09 -28.54 6.67
C PHE A 127 -8.18 -27.56 7.08
N GLY A 128 -8.54 -26.61 6.21
CA GLY A 128 -9.46 -25.53 6.55
C GLY A 128 -10.90 -25.97 6.85
N LEU A 129 -11.28 -27.20 6.48
CA LEU A 129 -12.64 -27.76 6.63
C LEU A 129 -12.77 -28.81 7.74
N ASP A 130 -11.70 -29.01 8.51
CA ASP A 130 -11.58 -30.15 9.41
C ASP A 130 -12.04 -29.90 10.85
N ALA A 131 -12.73 -28.79 11.13
CA ALA A 131 -13.09 -28.44 12.50
C ALA A 131 -14.01 -29.48 13.16
N ASN A 132 -14.79 -30.24 12.38
CA ASN A 132 -15.66 -31.29 12.89
C ASN A 132 -14.92 -32.58 13.27
N ARG A 133 -13.77 -32.87 12.65
CA ARG A 133 -12.97 -34.08 12.91
C ARG A 133 -11.78 -33.83 13.83
N ALA A 134 -11.44 -32.56 14.04
CA ALA A 134 -10.33 -32.15 14.87
C ALA A 134 -10.57 -32.44 16.35
N ILE A 135 -9.55 -32.96 17.02
CA ILE A 135 -9.55 -33.27 18.45
C ILE A 135 -8.70 -32.20 19.15
N ALA A 136 -9.29 -31.48 20.10
CA ALA A 136 -8.55 -30.48 20.87
C ALA A 136 -7.56 -31.17 21.82
N GLY A 137 -6.30 -30.71 21.81
CA GLY A 137 -5.26 -31.21 22.71
C GLY A 137 -5.35 -30.62 24.12
N ALA A 138 -4.83 -31.33 25.13
CA ALA A 138 -4.80 -30.87 26.52
C ALA A 138 -3.98 -29.57 26.72
N ASP A 139 -2.89 -29.42 25.96
CA ASP A 139 -1.99 -28.25 26.00
C ASP A 139 -2.40 -27.13 25.02
N GLY A 140 -3.57 -27.29 24.39
CA GLY A 140 -4.04 -26.44 23.30
C GLY A 140 -3.72 -26.99 21.91
N GLY A 141 -4.23 -26.30 20.89
CA GLY A 141 -4.16 -26.75 19.50
C GLY A 141 -5.10 -27.91 19.18
N TRP A 142 -4.96 -28.46 17.98
CA TRP A 142 -5.89 -29.44 17.42
C TRP A 142 -5.17 -30.50 16.59
N ILE A 143 -5.47 -31.76 16.87
CA ILE A 143 -4.99 -32.92 16.12
C ILE A 143 -6.06 -33.31 15.10
N ILE A 144 -5.64 -33.63 13.88
CA ILE A 144 -6.52 -34.10 12.81
C ILE A 144 -6.22 -35.60 12.60
N PRO A 145 -7.13 -36.52 13.00
CA PRO A 145 -6.83 -37.95 13.06
C PRO A 145 -6.88 -38.61 11.67
N ASP A 146 -5.81 -38.46 10.89
CA ASP A 146 -5.69 -38.99 9.52
C ASP A 146 -4.63 -40.09 9.34
N SER A 147 -3.69 -40.21 10.28
CA SER A 147 -2.56 -41.15 10.18
C SER A 147 -1.94 -41.44 11.56
N LEU A 148 -0.91 -42.29 11.58
CA LEU A 148 -0.11 -42.58 12.78
C LEU A 148 0.72 -41.37 13.28
N SER A 149 1.01 -40.41 12.40
CA SER A 149 1.63 -39.11 12.72
C SER A 149 0.67 -38.01 12.28
N PRO A 150 -0.42 -37.79 13.03
CA PRO A 150 -1.52 -36.98 12.55
C PRO A 150 -1.12 -35.50 12.39
N PRO A 151 -1.66 -34.79 11.38
CA PRO A 151 -1.47 -33.35 11.27
C PRO A 151 -1.91 -32.61 12.54
N TYR A 152 -1.14 -31.60 12.91
CA TYR A 152 -1.35 -30.80 14.10
C TYR A 152 -1.46 -29.32 13.76
N VAL A 153 -2.50 -28.66 14.28
CA VAL A 153 -2.70 -27.22 14.17
C VAL A 153 -2.40 -26.59 15.54
N PRO A 154 -1.36 -25.75 15.65
CA PRO A 154 -0.97 -25.17 16.94
C PRO A 154 -2.06 -24.24 17.49
N GLY A 155 -2.20 -24.22 18.81
CA GLY A 155 -3.06 -23.30 19.54
C GLY A 155 -2.50 -21.87 19.59
N PRO A 156 -3.31 -20.87 20.00
CA PRO A 156 -2.87 -19.48 20.05
C PRO A 156 -1.62 -19.25 20.92
N SER A 157 -1.53 -19.90 22.09
CA SER A 157 -0.36 -19.78 22.98
C SER A 157 0.93 -20.25 22.30
N GLN A 158 0.89 -21.40 21.63
CA GLN A 158 2.03 -21.96 20.91
C GLN A 158 2.41 -21.08 19.71
N VAL A 159 1.43 -20.54 18.98
CA VAL A 159 1.69 -19.61 17.87
C VAL A 159 2.41 -18.34 18.35
N PHE A 160 1.89 -17.67 19.37
CA PHE A 160 2.44 -16.37 19.78
C PHE A 160 3.76 -16.47 20.56
N THR A 161 4.13 -17.65 21.04
CA THR A 161 5.40 -17.90 21.74
C THR A 161 6.47 -18.55 20.85
N ALA A 162 6.09 -19.08 19.68
CA ALA A 162 7.02 -19.72 18.77
C ALA A 162 7.73 -18.74 17.83
N TRP A 163 8.92 -19.15 17.38
CA TRP A 163 9.67 -18.49 16.33
C TRP A 163 9.21 -18.97 14.95
N LEU A 164 8.73 -18.04 14.13
CA LEU A 164 8.21 -18.28 12.78
C LEU A 164 7.23 -19.46 12.73
N PRO A 165 6.13 -19.44 13.50
CA PRO A 165 5.25 -20.60 13.61
C PRO A 165 4.63 -20.97 12.26
N ALA A 166 4.69 -22.26 11.94
CA ALA A 166 3.97 -22.85 10.83
C ALA A 166 2.46 -22.88 11.10
N PRO A 167 1.61 -22.71 10.06
CA PRO A 167 0.15 -22.84 10.21
C PRO A 167 -0.31 -24.23 10.65
N PHE A 168 0.47 -25.27 10.33
CA PHE A 168 0.30 -26.65 10.80
C PHE A 168 1.67 -27.34 10.86
N GLY A 169 1.75 -28.47 11.57
CA GLY A 169 2.92 -29.35 11.63
C GLY A 169 2.49 -30.82 11.74
N GLN A 170 3.39 -31.71 12.12
CA GLN A 170 3.10 -33.11 12.39
C GLN A 170 3.20 -33.41 13.89
N SER A 171 2.22 -34.13 14.43
CA SER A 171 2.30 -34.63 15.81
C SER A 171 3.25 -35.84 15.86
N THR A 172 4.25 -35.78 16.73
CA THR A 172 5.07 -36.94 17.07
C THR A 172 4.39 -37.81 18.13
N LEU A 173 4.73 -39.11 18.16
CA LEU A 173 4.29 -40.04 19.21
C LEU A 173 4.90 -39.73 20.59
N VAL A 174 5.98 -38.94 20.62
CA VAL A 174 6.76 -38.64 21.83
C VAL A 174 6.93 -37.12 21.96
N GLY A 175 6.55 -36.58 23.12
CA GLY A 175 6.67 -35.17 23.47
C GLY A 175 5.39 -34.35 23.23
N PRO A 176 5.23 -33.19 23.90
CA PRO A 176 4.11 -32.30 23.65
C PRO A 176 4.23 -31.67 22.25
N PRO A 177 3.13 -31.59 21.48
CA PRO A 177 3.18 -30.99 20.15
C PRO A 177 3.50 -29.48 20.25
N ALA A 178 4.33 -28.99 19.33
CA ALA A 178 4.77 -27.60 19.28
C ALA A 178 4.56 -27.01 17.88
N ALA A 179 4.54 -25.68 17.78
CA ALA A 179 4.52 -25.02 16.49
C ALA A 179 5.89 -25.16 15.82
N GLU A 180 5.93 -25.83 14.67
CA GLU A 180 7.12 -25.98 13.84
C GLU A 180 7.51 -24.66 13.17
N THR A 181 8.71 -24.61 12.58
CA THR A 181 9.15 -23.46 11.77
C THR A 181 8.44 -23.44 10.41
N PHE A 182 7.98 -22.27 9.98
CA PHE A 182 7.24 -22.12 8.73
C PHE A 182 8.13 -22.16 7.47
N SER A 183 8.32 -23.36 6.91
CA SER A 183 9.27 -23.60 5.80
C SER A 183 9.04 -22.74 4.56
N HIS A 184 7.78 -22.54 4.10
CA HIS A 184 7.53 -21.67 2.93
C HIS A 184 7.93 -20.22 3.16
N LEU A 185 7.71 -19.70 4.37
CA LEU A 185 8.16 -18.36 4.74
C LEU A 185 9.70 -18.30 4.71
N VAL A 186 10.38 -19.33 5.22
CA VAL A 186 11.83 -19.42 5.24
C VAL A 186 12.42 -19.47 3.83
N TRP A 187 11.96 -20.40 2.98
CA TRP A 187 12.46 -20.57 1.61
C TRP A 187 12.30 -19.28 0.80
N SER A 188 11.13 -18.65 0.86
CA SER A 188 10.90 -17.42 0.11
C SER A 188 11.61 -16.19 0.73
N ALA A 189 11.96 -16.20 2.02
CA ALA A 189 12.85 -15.18 2.60
C ALA A 189 14.27 -15.29 2.02
N VAL A 190 14.79 -16.52 1.93
CA VAL A 190 16.09 -16.82 1.31
C VAL A 190 16.08 -16.43 -0.17
N ALA A 191 15.09 -16.89 -0.93
CA ALA A 191 14.95 -16.54 -2.35
C ALA A 191 14.74 -15.02 -2.55
N GLY A 192 14.07 -14.35 -1.61
CA GLY A 192 13.94 -12.89 -1.55
C GLY A 192 15.28 -12.17 -1.46
N LEU A 193 16.23 -12.67 -0.66
CA LEU A 193 17.61 -12.16 -0.66
C LEU A 193 18.25 -12.27 -2.05
N GLY A 194 18.06 -13.40 -2.73
CA GLY A 194 18.52 -13.62 -4.10
C GLY A 194 18.00 -12.57 -5.07
N VAL A 195 16.68 -12.32 -5.07
CA VAL A 195 16.09 -11.28 -5.91
C VAL A 195 16.61 -9.89 -5.53
N GLY A 196 16.81 -9.60 -4.25
CA GLY A 196 17.45 -8.37 -3.80
C GLY A 196 18.85 -8.21 -4.39
N LEU A 197 19.70 -9.24 -4.30
CA LEU A 197 21.05 -9.23 -4.89
C LEU A 197 21.00 -9.02 -6.40
N LEU A 198 20.08 -9.67 -7.11
CA LEU A 198 19.90 -9.50 -8.55
C LEU A 198 19.67 -8.03 -8.94
N TRP A 199 18.78 -7.34 -8.23
CA TRP A 199 18.40 -5.96 -8.56
C TRP A 199 19.34 -4.90 -8.01
N ARG A 200 19.94 -5.14 -6.83
CA ARG A 200 20.75 -4.15 -6.11
C ARG A 200 22.23 -4.20 -6.46
N THR A 201 22.73 -5.33 -6.97
CA THR A 201 24.13 -5.47 -7.35
C THR A 201 24.34 -5.23 -8.86
N ARG A 202 25.61 -5.13 -9.28
CA ARG A 202 26.02 -4.88 -10.68
C ARG A 202 27.08 -5.89 -11.11
N GLY A 203 27.21 -6.07 -12.42
CA GLY A 203 28.21 -6.96 -13.01
C GLY A 203 28.04 -8.42 -12.60
N TRP A 204 29.16 -9.14 -12.46
CA TRP A 204 29.20 -10.57 -12.15
C TRP A 204 28.63 -10.91 -10.76
N VAL A 205 28.62 -9.96 -9.83
CA VAL A 205 28.06 -10.14 -8.47
C VAL A 205 26.57 -10.52 -8.52
N ARG A 206 25.86 -10.15 -9.58
CA ARG A 206 24.46 -10.57 -9.79
C ARG A 206 24.31 -12.09 -9.90
N LEU A 207 25.34 -12.82 -10.32
CA LEU A 207 25.30 -14.28 -10.39
C LEU A 207 25.15 -14.91 -9.00
N LEU A 208 25.59 -14.22 -7.94
CA LEU A 208 25.37 -14.66 -6.56
C LEU A 208 23.89 -14.71 -6.18
N ALA A 209 23.00 -14.03 -6.92
CA ALA A 209 21.56 -14.12 -6.73
C ALA A 209 21.01 -15.53 -6.95
N LEU A 210 21.67 -16.33 -7.79
CA LEU A 210 21.23 -17.69 -8.11
C LEU A 210 21.39 -18.65 -6.93
N LEU A 211 22.41 -18.43 -6.09
CA LEU A 211 22.71 -19.31 -4.94
C LEU A 211 21.54 -19.44 -3.95
N PRO A 212 20.99 -18.35 -3.38
CA PRO A 212 19.87 -18.46 -2.45
C PRO A 212 18.57 -18.94 -3.13
N ILE A 213 18.33 -18.61 -4.40
CA ILE A 213 17.16 -19.11 -5.14
C ILE A 213 17.27 -20.62 -5.34
N ALA A 214 18.43 -21.11 -5.79
CA ALA A 214 18.66 -22.54 -5.97
C ALA A 214 18.65 -23.30 -4.64
N ALA A 215 19.21 -22.73 -3.56
CA ALA A 215 19.19 -23.33 -2.24
C ALA A 215 17.76 -23.48 -1.69
N ALA A 216 16.92 -22.45 -1.82
CA ALA A 216 15.51 -22.51 -1.43
C ALA A 216 14.75 -23.60 -2.22
N SER A 217 14.90 -23.62 -3.55
CA SER A 217 14.25 -24.63 -4.40
C SER A 217 14.74 -26.05 -4.12
N ALA A 218 16.05 -26.24 -3.91
CA ALA A 218 16.63 -27.55 -3.62
C ALA A 218 16.20 -28.08 -2.25
N HIS A 219 16.15 -27.21 -1.22
CA HIS A 219 15.65 -27.60 0.09
C HIS A 219 14.16 -27.96 0.05
N HIS A 220 13.35 -27.20 -0.71
CA HIS A 220 11.95 -27.53 -0.91
C HIS A 220 11.78 -28.86 -1.66
N ALA A 221 12.58 -29.10 -2.70
CA ALA A 221 12.57 -30.37 -3.42
C ALA A 221 12.95 -31.57 -2.53
N LEU A 222 13.99 -31.42 -1.70
CA LEU A 222 14.39 -32.44 -0.73
C LEU A 222 13.26 -32.71 0.28
N ASN A 223 12.63 -31.66 0.82
CA ASN A 223 11.50 -31.79 1.74
C ASN A 223 10.36 -32.60 1.12
N ASN A 224 9.99 -32.31 -0.12
CA ASN A 224 8.91 -33.02 -0.80
C ASN A 224 9.29 -34.46 -1.17
N TYR A 225 10.56 -34.70 -1.51
CA TYR A 225 11.07 -36.05 -1.79
C TYR A 225 11.00 -36.94 -0.54
N VAL A 226 11.51 -36.45 0.60
CA VAL A 226 11.51 -37.20 1.87
C VAL A 226 10.09 -37.44 2.39
N ALA A 227 9.16 -36.52 2.14
CA ALA A 227 7.76 -36.72 2.47
C ALA A 227 7.11 -37.91 1.72
N GLN A 228 7.63 -38.29 0.55
CA GLN A 228 7.19 -39.47 -0.20
C GLN A 228 8.03 -40.72 0.12
N ASP A 229 9.34 -40.57 0.26
CA ASP A 229 10.26 -41.64 0.58
C ASP A 229 11.11 -41.25 1.78
N SER A 230 10.67 -41.70 2.95
CA SER A 230 11.28 -41.35 4.24
C SER A 230 12.56 -42.13 4.55
N THR A 231 13.02 -43.01 3.65
CA THR A 231 14.12 -43.93 3.94
C THR A 231 15.47 -43.47 3.38
N GLY A 232 16.55 -43.78 4.10
CA GLY A 232 17.93 -43.61 3.64
C GLY A 232 18.57 -42.24 3.91
N GLN A 233 19.54 -41.88 3.06
CA GLN A 233 20.45 -40.74 3.27
C GLN A 233 19.75 -39.37 3.13
N ALA A 234 18.72 -39.27 2.28
CA ALA A 234 17.98 -38.03 2.05
C ALA A 234 17.25 -37.54 3.31
N GLY A 235 16.65 -38.46 4.08
CA GLY A 235 16.01 -38.14 5.35
C GLY A 235 16.99 -37.57 6.39
N GLN A 236 18.19 -38.17 6.50
CA GLN A 236 19.25 -37.69 7.41
C GLN A 236 19.76 -36.29 7.01
N TRP A 237 19.87 -36.03 5.71
CA TRP A 237 20.23 -34.70 5.21
C TRP A 237 19.16 -33.66 5.56
N LEU A 238 17.89 -33.99 5.34
CA LEU A 238 16.78 -33.10 5.67
C LEU A 238 16.74 -32.80 7.16
N GLU A 239 16.83 -33.82 8.03
CA GLU A 239 16.85 -33.64 9.48
C GLU A 239 18.00 -32.71 9.93
N THR A 240 19.18 -32.86 9.35
CA THR A 240 20.34 -32.01 9.63
C THR A 240 20.11 -30.55 9.19
N LEU A 241 19.45 -30.35 8.05
CA LEU A 241 19.13 -29.02 7.51
C LEU A 241 18.00 -28.35 8.31
N ASP A 242 16.93 -29.07 8.61
CA ASP A 242 15.76 -28.59 9.35
C ASP A 242 16.12 -28.17 10.77
N ALA A 243 17.08 -28.85 11.41
CA ALA A 243 17.63 -28.44 12.70
C ALA A 243 18.20 -26.99 12.71
N ARG A 244 18.52 -26.44 11.52
CA ARG A 244 19.15 -25.12 11.36
C ARG A 244 18.32 -24.15 10.52
N VAL A 245 17.30 -24.62 9.82
CA VAL A 245 16.55 -23.83 8.83
C VAL A 245 15.84 -22.62 9.46
N TRP A 246 15.46 -22.72 10.74
CA TRP A 246 14.86 -21.64 11.52
C TRP A 246 15.72 -20.37 11.59
N ALA A 247 17.05 -20.50 11.50
CA ALA A 247 17.98 -19.38 11.56
C ALA A 247 18.20 -18.72 10.18
N ALA A 248 17.81 -19.37 9.08
CA ALA A 248 18.11 -18.88 7.73
C ALA A 248 17.54 -17.47 7.46
N PRO A 249 16.29 -17.12 7.83
CA PRO A 249 15.79 -15.75 7.66
C PRO A 249 16.58 -14.72 8.47
N LEU A 250 17.09 -15.08 9.65
CA LEU A 250 17.93 -14.19 10.47
C LEU A 250 19.27 -13.93 9.80
N VAL A 251 19.90 -14.95 9.23
CA VAL A 251 21.14 -14.81 8.45
C VAL A 251 20.90 -13.93 7.23
N CYS A 252 19.82 -14.18 6.47
CA CYS A 252 19.47 -13.36 5.31
C CYS A 252 19.20 -11.90 5.70
N LEU A 253 18.46 -11.65 6.78
CA LEU A 253 18.23 -10.30 7.30
C LEU A 253 19.53 -9.67 7.78
N GLY A 254 20.40 -10.38 8.50
CA GLY A 254 21.68 -9.87 8.97
C GLY A 254 22.57 -9.40 7.82
N ILE A 255 22.69 -10.22 6.77
CA ILE A 255 23.43 -9.87 5.54
C ILE A 255 22.80 -8.63 4.87
N ALA A 256 21.48 -8.66 4.66
CA ALA A 256 20.76 -7.57 4.01
C ALA A 256 20.88 -6.24 4.79
N MET A 257 20.74 -6.31 6.10
CA MET A 257 20.82 -5.17 7.01
C MET A 257 22.24 -4.62 7.09
N ALA A 258 23.28 -5.44 7.10
CA ALA A 258 24.66 -4.97 7.09
C ALA A 258 24.96 -4.11 5.85
N VAL A 259 24.52 -4.58 4.67
CA VAL A 259 24.66 -3.84 3.41
C VAL A 259 23.82 -2.56 3.42
N ASP A 260 22.56 -2.65 3.85
CA ASP A 260 21.64 -1.52 3.86
C ASP A 260 22.05 -0.45 4.88
N LEU A 261 22.55 -0.83 6.06
CA LEU A 261 23.09 0.10 7.07
C LEU A 261 24.29 0.86 6.53
N HIS A 262 25.19 0.18 5.80
CA HIS A 262 26.32 0.86 5.14
C HIS A 262 25.83 1.94 4.16
N HIS A 263 24.82 1.62 3.33
CA HIS A 263 24.24 2.60 2.41
C HIS A 263 23.54 3.75 3.13
N ILE A 264 22.77 3.46 4.18
CA ILE A 264 22.10 4.49 4.99
C ILE A 264 23.13 5.43 5.61
N HIS A 265 24.15 4.88 6.26
CA HIS A 265 25.17 5.69 6.95
C HIS A 265 25.91 6.60 5.96
N ARG A 266 26.39 6.04 4.85
CA ARG A 266 27.06 6.83 3.79
C ARG A 266 26.13 7.89 3.19
N GLY A 267 24.86 7.55 2.96
CA GLY A 267 23.88 8.47 2.39
C GLY A 267 23.56 9.64 3.31
N LYS A 268 23.47 9.41 4.63
CA LYS A 268 23.25 10.47 5.61
C LYS A 268 24.40 11.47 5.64
N HIS A 269 25.65 10.99 5.59
CA HIS A 269 26.83 11.85 5.45
C HIS A 269 26.82 12.67 4.15
N ALA A 270 26.38 12.06 3.04
CA ALA A 270 26.32 12.74 1.74
C ALA A 270 25.17 13.75 1.63
N MET A 271 24.14 13.67 2.49
CA MET A 271 22.93 14.49 2.42
C MET A 271 22.53 15.02 3.82
N PRO A 272 23.33 15.90 4.45
CA PRO A 272 23.03 16.39 5.80
C PRO A 272 21.73 17.22 5.87
N GLY A 273 21.24 17.73 4.74
CA GLY A 273 19.96 18.44 4.64
C GLY A 273 18.72 17.57 4.88
N VAL A 274 18.87 16.25 4.96
CA VAL A 274 17.77 15.31 5.27
C VAL A 274 17.84 14.73 6.68
N LEU A 275 18.66 15.31 7.54
CA LEU A 275 18.75 14.99 8.98
C LEU A 275 18.08 16.11 9.78
N LEU A 276 17.43 15.74 10.88
CA LEU A 276 16.88 16.71 11.84
C LEU A 276 18.00 17.59 12.40
N ALA A 277 17.68 18.82 12.78
CA ALA A 277 18.64 19.73 13.38
C ALA A 277 19.32 19.12 14.62
N THR A 278 18.55 18.38 15.42
CA THR A 278 19.04 17.67 16.60
C THR A 278 19.91 16.46 16.25
N GLU A 279 19.59 15.71 15.19
CA GLU A 279 20.47 14.62 14.69
C GLU A 279 21.83 15.17 14.19
N ARG A 280 21.86 16.39 13.65
CA ARG A 280 23.11 17.05 13.24
C ARG A 280 23.94 17.53 14.43
N ALA A 281 23.28 17.98 15.50
CA ALA A 281 23.95 18.52 16.68
C ALA A 281 24.48 17.42 17.63
N ASP A 282 23.65 16.41 17.91
CA ASP A 282 23.94 15.36 18.90
C ASP A 282 24.68 14.14 18.30
N GLY A 283 24.96 14.18 17.00
CA GLY A 283 25.37 13.01 16.22
C GLY A 283 24.16 12.17 15.78
N ASP A 284 24.30 11.47 14.66
CA ASP A 284 23.24 10.74 13.94
C ASP A 284 22.58 9.61 14.77
N GLY A 285 21.77 9.98 15.76
CA GLY A 285 21.23 9.11 16.79
C GLY A 285 19.71 8.93 16.69
N MET A 286 19.25 7.70 16.96
CA MET A 286 17.82 7.40 17.06
C MET A 286 17.10 8.17 18.19
N ALA A 287 17.86 8.74 19.14
CA ALA A 287 17.33 9.50 20.26
C ALA A 287 16.47 10.70 19.82
N ALA A 288 16.88 11.42 18.76
CA ALA A 288 16.12 12.55 18.24
C ALA A 288 14.74 12.12 17.73
N LEU A 289 14.68 11.01 17.00
CA LEU A 289 13.43 10.46 16.49
C LEU A 289 12.53 9.92 17.60
N LEU A 290 13.11 9.28 18.62
CA LEU A 290 12.37 8.75 19.77
C LEU A 290 11.79 9.88 20.62
N ARG A 291 12.58 10.93 20.88
CA ARG A 291 12.12 12.15 21.57
C ARG A 291 10.97 12.79 20.81
N TYR A 292 11.14 13.01 19.50
CA TYR A 292 10.08 13.58 18.69
C TYR A 292 8.80 12.72 18.73
N ALA A 293 8.94 11.39 18.59
CA ALA A 293 7.82 10.45 18.62
C ALA A 293 7.09 10.38 19.98
N ALA A 294 7.70 10.89 21.06
CA ALA A 294 7.11 10.93 22.39
C ALA A 294 6.23 12.17 22.65
N TRP A 295 6.32 13.23 21.82
CA TRP A 295 5.60 14.49 22.07
C TRP A 295 4.09 14.33 22.18
N ASN A 296 3.49 13.63 21.21
CA ASN A 296 2.05 13.44 21.17
C ASN A 296 1.72 12.14 20.44
N PHE A 297 1.57 11.07 21.23
CA PHE A 297 1.18 9.77 20.72
C PHE A 297 -0.31 9.77 20.33
N PRO A 298 -0.72 9.18 19.19
CA PRO A 298 0.11 8.46 18.21
C PRO A 298 0.64 9.32 17.06
N TRP A 299 0.30 10.61 17.00
CA TRP A 299 0.50 11.48 15.83
C TRP A 299 1.96 11.71 15.48
N SER A 300 2.75 12.13 16.46
CA SER A 300 4.19 12.36 16.32
C SER A 300 4.93 11.08 15.94
N LEU A 301 4.56 9.93 16.53
CA LEU A 301 5.06 8.62 16.14
C LEU A 301 4.76 8.30 14.67
N LEU A 302 3.51 8.48 14.21
CA LEU A 302 3.15 8.20 12.81
C LEU A 302 3.94 9.07 11.81
N ILE A 303 4.23 10.33 12.18
CA ILE A 303 5.09 11.22 11.39
C ILE A 303 6.52 10.71 11.38
N ALA A 304 7.10 10.39 12.53
CA ALA A 304 8.46 9.86 12.63
C ALA A 304 8.62 8.57 11.80
N LEU A 305 7.66 7.64 11.91
CA LEU A 305 7.64 6.40 11.12
C LEU A 305 7.53 6.67 9.62
N ARG A 306 6.80 7.70 9.20
CA ARG A 306 6.71 8.12 7.79
C ARG A 306 8.03 8.73 7.32
N TYR A 307 8.58 9.65 8.10
CA TYR A 307 9.84 10.34 7.83
C TYR A 307 11.00 9.36 7.65
N VAL A 308 11.18 8.44 8.60
CA VAL A 308 12.25 7.42 8.56
C VAL A 308 12.18 6.58 7.27
N ARG A 309 10.98 6.16 6.86
CA ARG A 309 10.80 5.37 5.64
C ARG A 309 11.09 6.17 4.37
N LEU A 310 10.56 7.40 4.27
CA LEU A 310 10.82 8.29 3.15
C LEU A 310 12.31 8.59 3.01
N ARG A 311 12.98 8.87 4.13
CA ARG A 311 14.43 9.09 4.19
C ARG A 311 15.18 7.86 3.71
N ARG A 312 14.88 6.66 4.22
CA ARG A 312 15.52 5.42 3.73
C ARG A 312 15.35 5.22 2.23
N SER A 313 14.15 5.42 1.70
CA SER A 313 13.92 5.33 0.26
C SER A 313 14.75 6.33 -0.56
N LEU A 314 14.96 7.55 -0.05
CA LEU A 314 15.87 8.52 -0.66
C LEU A 314 17.33 8.06 -0.60
N LEU A 315 17.79 7.59 0.56
CA LEU A 315 19.19 7.18 0.74
C LEU A 315 19.53 5.98 -0.14
N TYR A 316 18.61 5.02 -0.28
CA TYR A 316 18.76 3.91 -1.22
C TYR A 316 18.80 4.38 -2.67
N ALA A 317 17.93 5.32 -3.05
CA ALA A 317 17.90 5.84 -4.41
C ALA A 317 19.17 6.64 -4.73
N GLY A 318 19.66 7.44 -3.79
CA GLY A 318 20.89 8.24 -3.95
C GLY A 318 22.15 7.42 -4.18
N ALA A 319 22.17 6.13 -3.78
CA ALA A 319 23.28 5.22 -4.07
C ALA A 319 23.26 4.67 -5.51
N LEU A 320 22.12 4.74 -6.20
CA LEU A 320 21.89 4.05 -7.48
C LEU A 320 21.46 4.97 -8.63
N ALA A 321 20.94 6.16 -8.32
CA ALA A 321 20.31 7.09 -9.26
C ALA A 321 21.06 8.44 -9.29
N PRO A 322 21.07 9.14 -10.44
CA PRO A 322 21.52 10.52 -10.54
C PRO A 322 20.74 11.48 -9.62
N SER A 323 21.36 12.59 -9.25
CA SER A 323 20.77 13.58 -8.35
C SER A 323 19.45 14.15 -8.88
N SER A 324 19.32 14.35 -10.21
CA SER A 324 18.12 14.88 -10.87
C SER A 324 16.88 14.01 -10.66
N GLU A 325 17.02 12.69 -10.71
CA GLU A 325 15.90 11.75 -10.52
C GLU A 325 15.48 11.64 -9.05
N THR A 326 16.42 11.83 -8.12
CA THR A 326 16.16 11.79 -6.68
C THR A 326 15.63 13.11 -6.12
N GLU A 327 15.74 14.22 -6.87
CA GLU A 327 15.45 15.56 -6.40
C GLU A 327 14.01 15.76 -5.88
N PRO A 328 12.94 15.26 -6.53
CA PRO A 328 11.59 15.37 -5.99
C PRO A 328 11.44 14.68 -4.62
N LEU A 329 12.09 13.52 -4.45
CA LEU A 329 12.08 12.78 -3.19
C LEU A 329 12.93 13.48 -2.13
N ARG A 330 14.08 14.06 -2.52
CA ARG A 330 14.93 14.88 -1.66
C ARG A 330 14.16 16.07 -1.08
N ARG A 331 13.48 16.84 -1.94
CA ARG A 331 12.64 17.97 -1.52
C ARG A 331 11.51 17.53 -0.58
N ALA A 332 10.86 16.41 -0.85
CA ALA A 332 9.81 15.88 0.02
C ALA A 332 10.33 15.49 1.41
N VAL A 333 11.52 14.87 1.50
CA VAL A 333 12.16 14.53 2.77
C VAL A 333 12.62 15.78 3.51
N ALA A 334 13.27 16.73 2.81
CA ALA A 334 13.69 18.00 3.39
C ALA A 334 12.51 18.81 3.95
N GLY A 335 11.38 18.86 3.24
CA GLY A 335 10.17 19.52 3.70
C GLY A 335 9.61 18.92 4.99
N ILE A 336 9.56 17.58 5.09
CA ILE A 336 9.13 16.92 6.35
C ILE A 336 10.16 17.12 7.46
N THR A 337 11.45 17.14 7.13
CA THR A 337 12.54 17.42 8.10
C THR A 337 12.33 18.80 8.73
N ALA A 338 12.15 19.84 7.92
CA ALA A 338 11.91 21.20 8.39
C ALA A 338 10.63 21.31 9.24
N GLN A 339 9.55 20.63 8.84
CA GLN A 339 8.31 20.60 9.63
C GLN A 339 8.48 19.90 10.98
N MET A 340 9.24 18.80 11.01
CA MET A 340 9.55 18.10 12.26
C MET A 340 10.42 18.97 13.17
N ASP A 341 11.45 19.63 12.64
CA ASP A 341 12.32 20.52 13.43
C ASP A 341 11.51 21.65 14.10
N VAL A 342 10.52 22.23 13.41
CA VAL A 342 9.73 23.32 14.01
C VAL A 342 8.64 22.81 14.97
N SER A 343 8.15 21.59 14.77
CA SER A 343 7.15 20.96 15.64
C SER A 343 7.76 20.11 16.76
N ASP A 344 9.10 20.08 16.89
CA ASP A 344 9.84 19.41 17.98
C ASP A 344 9.77 20.22 19.29
N ARG A 345 8.55 20.58 19.69
CA ARG A 345 8.24 21.38 20.88
C ARG A 345 6.83 21.11 21.38
N GLN A 346 6.63 21.21 22.69
CA GLN A 346 5.39 20.80 23.36
C GLN A 346 4.15 21.60 22.93
N ASP A 347 4.33 22.90 22.69
CA ASP A 347 3.28 23.86 22.33
C ASP A 347 2.70 23.63 20.93
N ALA A 348 3.45 23.01 20.01
CA ALA A 348 2.96 22.65 18.68
C ALA A 348 1.85 21.59 18.71
N TRP A 349 1.70 20.86 19.81
CA TRP A 349 0.82 19.68 19.93
C TRP A 349 -0.42 19.89 20.80
N ARG A 350 -0.86 21.13 21.01
CA ARG A 350 -2.06 21.46 21.83
C ARG A 350 -3.35 20.84 21.25
N ALA A 351 -4.21 20.33 22.13
CA ALA A 351 -5.39 19.54 21.78
C ALA A 351 -6.43 20.27 20.90
N ASP A 352 -6.53 21.60 21.00
CA ASP A 352 -7.55 22.38 20.29
C ASP A 352 -7.20 22.61 18.82
N ALA A 353 -5.91 22.86 18.53
CA ALA A 353 -5.39 22.91 17.17
C ALA A 353 -5.59 21.55 16.47
N ILE A 354 -5.43 20.46 17.21
CA ILE A 354 -5.63 19.10 16.69
C ILE A 354 -7.10 18.83 16.35
N ARG A 355 -8.02 19.21 17.24
CA ARG A 355 -9.47 19.01 17.04
C ARG A 355 -10.01 19.78 15.83
N ALA A 356 -9.61 21.03 15.63
CA ALA A 356 -10.03 21.84 14.49
C ALA A 356 -9.62 21.21 13.14
N GLN A 357 -8.40 20.67 13.07
CA GLN A 357 -7.84 20.08 11.85
C GLN A 357 -8.41 18.68 11.54
N LEU A 358 -8.67 17.87 12.57
CA LEU A 358 -9.41 16.61 12.39
C LEU A 358 -10.84 16.86 11.90
N GLY A 359 -11.47 17.95 12.36
CA GLY A 359 -12.75 18.42 11.83
C GLY A 359 -12.69 18.77 10.35
N ALA A 360 -11.61 19.42 9.89
CA ALA A 360 -11.39 19.73 8.47
C ALA A 360 -11.18 18.48 7.60
N ALA A 361 -10.38 17.52 8.06
CA ALA A 361 -10.12 16.27 7.34
C ALA A 361 -11.37 15.35 7.23
N ARG A 362 -12.30 15.44 8.20
CA ARG A 362 -13.52 14.61 8.25
C ARG A 362 -14.65 15.08 7.32
N ARG A 363 -14.59 16.31 6.78
CA ARG A 363 -15.70 16.93 6.02
C ARG A 363 -16.01 16.28 4.65
N ASN A 364 -15.31 15.22 4.25
CA ASN A 364 -15.54 14.51 2.98
C ASN A 364 -15.68 12.97 3.11
N THR A 365 -16.35 12.50 4.17
CA THR A 365 -16.36 11.07 4.58
C THR A 365 -17.56 10.24 4.13
N ALA A 366 -18.70 10.83 3.74
CA ALA A 366 -19.92 10.06 3.46
C ALA A 366 -19.77 9.06 2.30
N ARG A 367 -19.21 9.48 1.16
CA ARG A 367 -18.94 8.59 0.00
C ARG A 367 -17.89 7.53 0.29
N ARG A 368 -16.91 7.83 1.17
CA ARG A 368 -15.86 6.87 1.59
C ARG A 368 -16.40 5.78 2.51
N LYS A 369 -17.37 6.11 3.38
CA LYS A 369 -18.00 5.14 4.30
C LYS A 369 -18.69 4.01 3.54
N TRP A 370 -19.48 4.32 2.52
CA TRP A 370 -20.18 3.29 1.71
C TRP A 370 -19.21 2.37 0.95
N LEU A 371 -18.12 2.92 0.40
CA LEU A 371 -17.08 2.12 -0.27
C LEU A 371 -16.34 1.15 0.66
N MET A 372 -16.39 1.38 1.98
CA MET A 372 -15.81 0.49 2.98
C MET A 372 -16.83 -0.54 3.48
N LEU A 373 -18.11 -0.18 3.59
CA LEU A 373 -19.16 -1.06 4.11
C LEU A 373 -19.44 -2.26 3.19
N ILE A 374 -19.43 -2.05 1.87
CA ILE A 374 -19.78 -3.11 0.90
C ILE A 374 -18.84 -4.33 1.04
N PRO A 375 -17.50 -4.19 1.00
CA PRO A 375 -16.59 -5.31 1.22
C PRO A 375 -16.80 -6.04 2.55
N TRP A 376 -17.08 -5.31 3.65
CA TRP A 376 -17.34 -5.91 4.96
C TRP A 376 -18.59 -6.79 4.96
N VAL A 377 -19.68 -6.30 4.38
CA VAL A 377 -20.92 -7.08 4.25
C VAL A 377 -20.68 -8.31 3.38
N LEU A 378 -19.98 -8.16 2.26
CA LEU A 378 -19.67 -9.27 1.36
C LEU A 378 -18.80 -10.35 2.04
N MET A 379 -17.85 -9.94 2.88
CA MET A 379 -16.96 -10.88 3.58
C MET A 379 -17.64 -11.64 4.72
N LEU A 380 -18.76 -11.16 5.24
CA LEU A 380 -19.35 -11.67 6.49
C LEU A 380 -19.60 -13.18 6.47
N PRO A 381 -20.16 -13.80 5.41
CA PRO A 381 -20.31 -15.26 5.35
C PRO A 381 -18.98 -16.02 5.47
N ALA A 382 -17.91 -15.53 4.84
CA ALA A 382 -16.60 -16.18 4.93
C ALA A 382 -15.95 -16.02 6.31
N LEU A 383 -16.16 -14.88 6.97
CA LEU A 383 -15.71 -14.67 8.35
C LEU A 383 -16.47 -15.56 9.34
N LEU A 384 -17.77 -15.75 9.15
CA LEU A 384 -18.55 -16.70 9.94
C LEU A 384 -18.10 -18.14 9.67
N PHE A 385 -17.86 -18.50 8.41
CA PHE A 385 -17.48 -19.84 8.00
C PHE A 385 -16.07 -20.25 8.43
N LEU A 386 -15.04 -19.48 8.03
CA LEU A 386 -13.63 -19.80 8.27
C LEU A 386 -13.03 -19.11 9.50
N GLY A 387 -13.66 -18.05 10.00
CA GLY A 387 -13.30 -17.43 11.27
C GLY A 387 -13.97 -18.18 12.41
N ILE A 388 -15.26 -17.88 12.64
CA ILE A 388 -16.02 -18.40 13.77
C ILE A 388 -16.24 -19.91 13.66
N GLY A 389 -16.63 -20.44 12.51
CA GLY A 389 -16.92 -21.86 12.32
C GLY A 389 -15.71 -22.78 12.41
N SER A 390 -14.49 -22.24 12.39
CA SER A 390 -13.27 -23.05 12.34
C SER A 390 -12.84 -23.66 13.68
N PHE A 391 -13.60 -23.49 14.77
CA PHE A 391 -13.29 -24.08 16.07
C PHE A 391 -14.19 -25.27 16.35
N THR A 392 -13.67 -26.27 17.08
CA THR A 392 -14.41 -27.48 17.44
C THR A 392 -15.72 -27.16 18.17
N SER A 393 -15.72 -26.14 19.04
CA SER A 393 -16.92 -25.67 19.76
C SER A 393 -17.99 -25.03 18.88
N THR A 394 -17.62 -24.51 17.72
CA THR A 394 -18.49 -23.78 16.78
C THR A 394 -18.57 -24.47 15.42
N ALA A 395 -18.14 -25.73 15.34
CA ALA A 395 -18.03 -26.48 14.09
C ALA A 395 -19.39 -26.67 13.38
N LYS A 396 -20.51 -26.57 14.12
CA LYS A 396 -21.86 -26.49 13.56
C LYS A 396 -22.06 -25.33 12.57
N VAL A 397 -21.39 -24.19 12.79
CA VAL A 397 -21.41 -23.05 11.86
C VAL A 397 -20.68 -23.41 10.56
N GLN A 398 -19.53 -24.09 10.66
CA GLN A 398 -18.81 -24.58 9.48
C GLN A 398 -19.63 -25.64 8.72
N HIS A 399 -20.26 -26.56 9.45
CA HIS A 399 -21.16 -27.57 8.87
C HIS A 399 -22.35 -26.93 8.13
N PHE A 400 -22.96 -25.88 8.69
CA PHE A 400 -24.04 -25.15 8.01
C PHE A 400 -23.59 -24.57 6.67
N PHE A 401 -22.39 -24.00 6.59
CA PHE A 401 -21.88 -23.44 5.34
C PHE A 401 -21.38 -24.49 4.34
N ALA A 402 -21.11 -25.71 4.81
CA ALA A 402 -20.71 -26.85 3.98
C ALA A 402 -21.88 -27.69 3.44
N THR A 403 -23.10 -27.51 3.97
CA THR A 403 -24.27 -28.33 3.63
C THR A 403 -25.55 -27.50 3.45
N GLY A 404 -26.54 -28.02 2.72
CA GLY A 404 -27.87 -27.41 2.66
C GLY A 404 -27.86 -26.04 1.96
N PRO A 405 -28.40 -24.96 2.57
CA PRO A 405 -28.42 -23.65 1.93
C PRO A 405 -27.07 -22.90 1.98
N GLY A 406 -26.15 -23.30 2.87
CA GLY A 406 -24.90 -22.60 3.13
C GLY A 406 -23.99 -22.42 1.90
N PRO A 407 -23.69 -23.49 1.14
CA PRO A 407 -22.88 -23.41 -0.08
C PRO A 407 -23.46 -22.44 -1.12
N LYS A 408 -24.80 -22.41 -1.24
CA LYS A 408 -25.50 -21.47 -2.14
C LYS A 408 -25.34 -20.02 -1.67
N ILE A 409 -25.40 -19.76 -0.36
CA ILE A 409 -25.14 -18.43 0.22
C ILE A 409 -23.72 -17.98 -0.12
N LEU A 410 -22.72 -18.83 0.10
CA LEU A 410 -21.32 -18.52 -0.23
C LEU A 410 -21.15 -18.23 -1.72
N MET A 411 -21.77 -19.03 -2.59
CA MET A 411 -21.74 -18.81 -4.04
C MET A 411 -22.38 -17.47 -4.44
N SER A 412 -23.58 -17.14 -3.92
CA SER A 412 -24.26 -15.87 -4.23
C SER A 412 -23.45 -14.65 -3.81
N PHE A 413 -22.88 -14.68 -2.61
CA PHE A 413 -21.96 -13.64 -2.16
C PHE A 413 -20.67 -13.61 -2.99
N GLY A 414 -20.17 -14.78 -3.41
CA GLY A 414 -19.03 -14.92 -4.32
C GLY A 414 -19.26 -14.24 -5.66
N VAL A 415 -20.44 -14.37 -6.26
CA VAL A 415 -20.82 -13.66 -7.49
C VAL A 415 -20.79 -12.15 -7.28
N ALA A 416 -21.38 -11.65 -6.19
CA ALA A 416 -21.37 -10.22 -5.87
C ALA A 416 -19.95 -9.70 -5.61
N ALA A 417 -19.10 -10.49 -4.96
CA ALA A 417 -17.69 -10.17 -4.74
C ALA A 417 -16.90 -10.13 -6.05
N LEU A 418 -17.16 -11.04 -7.01
CA LEU A 418 -16.51 -11.00 -8.32
C LEU A 418 -16.90 -9.75 -9.13
N ALA A 419 -18.17 -9.34 -9.08
CA ALA A 419 -18.59 -8.06 -9.66
C ALA A 419 -17.87 -6.87 -9.00
N TRP A 420 -17.72 -6.89 -7.68
CA TRP A 420 -16.97 -5.87 -6.95
C TRP A 420 -15.48 -5.85 -7.32
N ILE A 421 -14.85 -7.03 -7.43
CA ILE A 421 -13.44 -7.18 -7.83
C ILE A 421 -13.24 -6.65 -9.25
N ALA A 422 -14.15 -6.94 -10.18
CA ALA A 422 -14.10 -6.41 -11.54
C ALA A 422 -14.18 -4.87 -11.55
N TRP A 423 -15.07 -4.29 -10.74
CA TRP A 423 -15.17 -2.84 -10.59
C TRP A 423 -13.89 -2.22 -10.01
N GLN A 424 -13.31 -2.84 -8.98
CA GLN A 424 -12.02 -2.40 -8.40
C GLN A 424 -10.88 -2.50 -9.40
N LEU A 425 -10.82 -3.58 -10.19
CA LEU A 425 -9.80 -3.77 -11.22
C LEU A 425 -9.86 -2.66 -12.27
N ILE A 426 -11.05 -2.29 -12.75
CA ILE A 426 -11.24 -1.14 -13.65
C ILE A 426 -10.71 0.14 -12.99
N GLY A 427 -11.00 0.35 -11.71
CA GLY A 427 -10.49 1.49 -10.94
C GLY A 427 -8.96 1.53 -10.86
N LEU A 428 -8.33 0.38 -10.58
CA LEU A 428 -6.87 0.24 -10.50
C LEU A 428 -6.20 0.50 -11.86
N ILE A 429 -6.79 0.02 -12.96
CA ILE A 429 -6.29 0.26 -14.31
C ILE A 429 -6.40 1.75 -14.66
N ARG A 430 -7.55 2.38 -14.41
CA ARG A 430 -7.77 3.82 -14.68
C ARG A 430 -6.83 4.73 -13.89
N THR A 431 -6.44 4.30 -12.67
CA THR A 431 -5.56 5.08 -11.79
C THR A 431 -4.08 4.71 -11.92
N TRP A 432 -3.73 3.81 -12.84
CA TRP A 432 -2.35 3.35 -13.05
C TRP A 432 -1.37 4.49 -13.35
N GLY A 433 -1.76 5.42 -14.24
CA GLY A 433 -0.95 6.60 -14.57
C GLY A 433 -0.73 7.54 -13.38
N ALA A 434 -1.78 7.76 -12.57
CA ALA A 434 -1.67 8.57 -11.36
C ALA A 434 -0.80 7.90 -10.29
N ALA A 435 -0.83 6.57 -10.20
CA ALA A 435 -0.01 5.78 -9.28
C ALA A 435 1.47 5.75 -9.71
N SER A 436 1.75 5.63 -11.01
CA SER A 436 3.12 5.62 -11.54
C SER A 436 3.82 6.98 -11.43
N ALA A 437 3.05 8.07 -11.50
CA ALA A 437 3.53 9.44 -11.34
C ALA A 437 3.97 9.77 -9.89
N GLN A 438 3.54 8.99 -8.89
CA GLN A 438 3.88 9.25 -7.49
C GLN A 438 5.39 9.20 -7.22
N ILE A 439 5.87 10.05 -6.31
CA ILE A 439 7.31 10.15 -5.96
C ILE A 439 7.82 8.82 -5.39
N LEU A 440 7.01 8.13 -4.59
CA LEU A 440 7.33 6.82 -4.03
C LEU A 440 6.96 5.68 -4.97
N GLY A 441 7.94 4.84 -5.30
CA GLY A 441 7.74 3.59 -6.02
C GLY A 441 6.83 2.60 -5.28
N GLU A 442 6.81 2.64 -3.93
CA GLU A 442 5.95 1.77 -3.10
C GLU A 442 4.47 1.86 -3.52
N LEU A 443 3.96 3.03 -3.88
CA LEU A 443 2.55 3.21 -4.24
C LEU A 443 2.18 2.53 -5.56
N LEU A 444 3.10 2.54 -6.53
CA LEU A 444 2.98 1.78 -7.76
C LEU A 444 3.01 0.27 -7.47
N ILE A 445 3.86 -0.18 -6.54
CA ILE A 445 3.91 -1.60 -6.17
C ILE A 445 2.63 -2.05 -5.47
N VAL A 446 2.08 -1.24 -4.57
CA VAL A 446 0.78 -1.51 -3.96
C VAL A 446 -0.31 -1.66 -5.04
N HIS A 447 -0.31 -0.82 -6.08
CA HIS A 447 -1.22 -0.99 -7.23
C HIS A 447 -1.01 -2.32 -7.94
N ARG A 448 0.25 -2.69 -8.25
CA ARG A 448 0.59 -3.96 -8.91
C ARG A 448 0.16 -5.17 -8.09
N PHE A 449 0.41 -5.17 -6.79
CA PHE A 449 0.01 -6.26 -5.91
C PHE A 449 -1.51 -6.39 -5.81
N ARG A 450 -2.25 -5.28 -5.78
CA ARG A 450 -3.72 -5.30 -5.83
C ARG A 450 -4.25 -5.82 -7.16
N VAL A 451 -3.65 -5.39 -8.27
CA VAL A 451 -3.99 -5.91 -9.61
C VAL A 451 -3.73 -7.43 -9.67
N GLY A 452 -2.57 -7.90 -9.21
CA GLY A 452 -2.24 -9.33 -9.16
C GLY A 452 -3.22 -10.12 -8.29
N THR A 453 -3.55 -9.61 -7.10
CA THR A 453 -4.54 -10.23 -6.20
C THR A 453 -5.93 -10.27 -6.83
N ALA A 454 -6.37 -9.18 -7.46
CA ALA A 454 -7.66 -9.09 -8.13
C ALA A 454 -7.75 -10.04 -9.32
N LEU A 455 -6.72 -10.09 -10.17
CA LEU A 455 -6.65 -10.99 -11.32
C LEU A 455 -6.67 -12.45 -10.89
N GLY A 456 -5.79 -12.83 -9.96
CA GLY A 456 -5.74 -14.21 -9.46
C GLY A 456 -7.05 -14.65 -8.81
N THR A 457 -7.67 -13.77 -8.02
CA THR A 457 -9.00 -14.04 -7.44
C THR A 457 -10.09 -14.14 -8.51
N ALA A 458 -10.09 -13.24 -9.50
CA ALA A 458 -11.08 -13.27 -10.58
C ALA A 458 -10.95 -14.56 -11.41
N THR A 459 -9.73 -14.98 -11.73
CA THR A 459 -9.45 -16.25 -12.43
C THR A 459 -9.95 -17.45 -11.61
N ALA A 460 -9.54 -17.56 -10.34
CA ALA A 460 -10.01 -18.64 -9.47
C ALA A 460 -11.53 -18.64 -9.31
N GLY A 461 -12.13 -17.46 -9.13
CA GLY A 461 -13.57 -17.32 -8.97
C GLY A 461 -14.37 -17.63 -10.21
N THR A 462 -13.85 -17.32 -11.39
CA THR A 462 -14.51 -17.69 -12.66
C THR A 462 -14.50 -19.21 -12.84
N LEU A 463 -13.38 -19.87 -12.51
CA LEU A 463 -13.28 -21.34 -12.52
C LEU A 463 -14.21 -21.99 -11.48
N LEU A 464 -14.31 -21.40 -10.29
CA LEU A 464 -15.21 -21.91 -9.25
C LEU A 464 -16.69 -21.70 -9.60
N LEU A 465 -17.04 -20.59 -10.24
CA LEU A 465 -18.39 -20.37 -10.74
C LEU A 465 -18.75 -21.36 -11.84
N SER A 466 -17.85 -21.61 -12.80
CA SER A 466 -18.14 -22.56 -13.88
C SER A 466 -18.32 -23.99 -13.34
N ARG A 467 -17.55 -24.38 -12.31
CA ARG A 467 -17.72 -25.67 -11.63
C ARG A 467 -18.97 -25.72 -10.76
N GLY A 468 -19.22 -24.68 -9.97
CA GLY A 468 -20.35 -24.61 -9.03
C GLY A 468 -21.71 -24.54 -9.71
N LEU A 469 -21.79 -23.93 -10.90
CA LEU A 469 -22.99 -23.90 -11.75
C LEU A 469 -23.12 -25.12 -12.67
N GLY A 470 -22.04 -25.88 -12.86
CA GLY A 470 -22.01 -27.09 -13.69
C GLY A 470 -22.25 -28.36 -12.88
N ASP A 471 -21.78 -29.49 -13.42
CA ASP A 471 -22.09 -30.84 -12.91
C ASP A 471 -21.61 -31.11 -11.48
N ALA A 472 -20.61 -30.37 -10.99
CA ALA A 472 -20.12 -30.53 -9.61
C ALA A 472 -21.10 -29.95 -8.58
N GLY A 473 -21.86 -28.92 -8.93
CA GLY A 473 -22.65 -28.13 -7.98
C GLY A 473 -21.79 -27.38 -6.94
N PRO A 474 -22.41 -26.58 -6.06
CA PRO A 474 -21.68 -25.77 -5.06
C PRO A 474 -21.05 -26.60 -3.93
N GLU A 475 -21.50 -27.84 -3.74
CA GLU A 475 -20.99 -28.79 -2.74
C GLU A 475 -19.91 -29.73 -3.31
N GLY A 476 -19.77 -29.79 -4.63
CA GLY A 476 -18.85 -30.71 -5.29
C GLY A 476 -17.38 -30.34 -5.16
N LYS A 477 -16.54 -31.29 -5.55
CA LYS A 477 -15.10 -31.10 -5.66
C LYS A 477 -14.79 -30.17 -6.84
N ALA A 478 -13.98 -29.15 -6.57
CA ALA A 478 -13.58 -28.19 -7.58
C ALA A 478 -12.63 -28.80 -8.60
N ILE A 479 -11.66 -29.62 -8.17
CA ILE A 479 -10.66 -30.31 -9.02
C ILE A 479 -10.43 -31.72 -8.43
N SER A 480 -10.04 -32.72 -9.23
CA SER A 480 -9.64 -34.07 -8.74
C SER A 480 -8.18 -34.36 -9.10
N THR A 481 -7.26 -34.29 -8.13
CA THR A 481 -5.80 -34.59 -8.29
C THR A 481 -5.11 -34.81 -6.91
N PHE A 482 -3.79 -35.13 -6.85
CA PHE A 482 -3.00 -35.53 -5.64
C PHE A 482 -1.68 -34.70 -5.43
N HIS A 483 -1.34 -34.28 -4.19
CA HIS A 483 -0.38 -33.28 -3.61
C HIS A 483 -0.19 -31.83 -4.17
N LEU A 484 -0.41 -30.78 -3.34
CA LEU A 484 -0.99 -29.42 -3.66
C LEU A 484 -2.26 -29.55 -4.51
N LEU A 485 -2.12 -30.23 -5.62
CA LEU A 485 -3.12 -31.02 -6.29
C LEU A 485 -3.97 -31.92 -5.35
N ASP A 486 -3.48 -32.43 -4.19
CA ASP A 486 -4.30 -33.19 -3.19
C ASP A 486 -5.24 -32.26 -2.45
N ALA A 487 -4.67 -31.13 -2.03
CA ALA A 487 -5.40 -30.05 -1.39
C ALA A 487 -6.46 -29.51 -2.37
N LEU A 488 -6.13 -29.46 -3.68
CA LEU A 488 -7.07 -29.16 -4.76
C LEU A 488 -8.04 -30.32 -5.09
N GLY A 489 -7.68 -31.57 -4.77
CA GLY A 489 -8.46 -32.79 -4.99
C GLY A 489 -9.58 -33.01 -3.97
N THR A 490 -9.39 -32.46 -2.77
CA THR A 490 -10.38 -32.35 -1.68
C THR A 490 -11.01 -30.96 -1.61
N PHE A 491 -10.52 -30.01 -2.42
CA PHE A 491 -11.02 -28.64 -2.47
C PHE A 491 -12.48 -28.58 -2.89
N ALA A 492 -13.34 -28.23 -1.94
CA ALA A 492 -14.74 -28.01 -2.22
C ALA A 492 -14.96 -26.61 -2.83
N VAL A 493 -15.91 -26.53 -3.77
CA VAL A 493 -16.26 -25.28 -4.44
C VAL A 493 -16.64 -24.17 -3.44
N TYR A 494 -17.37 -24.50 -2.37
CA TYR A 494 -17.75 -23.53 -1.34
C TYR A 494 -16.56 -22.94 -0.55
N LEU A 495 -15.49 -23.71 -0.31
CA LEU A 495 -14.27 -23.20 0.32
C LEU A 495 -13.62 -22.15 -0.59
N GLY A 496 -13.62 -22.42 -1.90
CA GLY A 496 -13.15 -21.46 -2.89
C GLY A 496 -13.91 -20.14 -2.86
N PHE A 497 -15.25 -20.18 -2.75
CA PHE A 497 -16.04 -18.96 -2.58
C PHE A 497 -15.70 -18.20 -1.30
N ALA A 498 -15.49 -18.90 -0.18
CA ALA A 498 -15.05 -18.26 1.05
C ALA A 498 -13.70 -17.56 0.89
N LEU A 499 -12.74 -18.18 0.19
CA LEU A 499 -11.44 -17.57 -0.10
C LEU A 499 -11.58 -16.34 -1.01
N ILE A 500 -12.46 -16.36 -2.03
CA ILE A 500 -12.76 -15.18 -2.86
C ILE A 500 -13.27 -14.03 -2.00
N LEU A 501 -14.18 -14.31 -1.07
CA LEU A 501 -14.71 -13.28 -0.18
C LEU A 501 -13.60 -12.69 0.70
N LEU A 502 -12.73 -13.53 1.28
CA LEU A 502 -11.58 -13.06 2.07
C LEU A 502 -10.55 -12.25 1.26
N SER A 503 -10.48 -12.43 -0.06
CA SER A 503 -9.57 -11.64 -0.93
C SER A 503 -9.87 -10.14 -0.87
N LEU A 504 -11.10 -9.78 -0.52
CA LEU A 504 -11.54 -8.39 -0.43
C LEU A 504 -10.71 -7.61 0.60
N LEU A 505 -10.12 -8.27 1.60
CA LEU A 505 -9.14 -7.69 2.55
C LEU A 505 -7.96 -7.01 1.85
N ALA A 506 -7.45 -7.61 0.77
CA ALA A 506 -6.35 -7.07 -0.01
C ALA A 506 -6.75 -5.89 -0.91
N LEU A 507 -8.04 -5.83 -1.27
CA LEU A 507 -8.60 -4.90 -2.24
C LEU A 507 -9.29 -3.69 -1.58
N PHE A 508 -9.26 -3.59 -0.25
CA PHE A 508 -9.71 -2.38 0.45
C PHE A 508 -8.95 -1.13 -0.03
N PRO A 509 -9.60 0.04 -0.11
CA PRO A 509 -8.92 1.32 -0.25
C PRO A 509 -7.82 1.47 0.83
N PRO A 510 -6.75 2.27 0.61
CA PRO A 510 -5.56 2.27 1.47
C PRO A 510 -5.92 2.48 2.95
N GLY A 511 -5.67 1.45 3.77
CA GLY A 511 -5.96 1.40 5.21
C GLY A 511 -6.60 0.10 5.71
N GLY A 512 -7.24 -0.71 4.87
CA GLY A 512 -7.98 -1.91 5.33
C GLY A 512 -7.15 -3.07 5.88
N LEU A 513 -5.90 -3.27 5.42
CA LEU A 513 -5.11 -4.47 5.77
C LEU A 513 -4.64 -4.53 7.23
N ALA A 514 -4.66 -3.43 7.98
CA ALA A 514 -4.36 -3.46 9.40
C ALA A 514 -5.53 -3.99 10.26
N PHE A 515 -6.72 -4.23 9.67
CA PHE A 515 -7.86 -4.84 10.37
C PHE A 515 -7.68 -6.32 10.70
N ALA A 516 -7.13 -7.08 9.76
CA ALA A 516 -7.10 -8.53 9.88
C ALA A 516 -6.06 -9.03 10.89
N ALA A 517 -4.98 -8.27 11.13
CA ALA A 517 -3.93 -8.64 12.08
C ALA A 517 -4.31 -8.35 13.55
N GLY A 518 -5.28 -7.46 13.81
CA GLY A 518 -5.66 -7.06 15.18
C GLY A 518 -6.83 -7.86 15.79
N GLY A 519 -7.55 -8.67 15.01
CA GLY A 519 -8.77 -9.36 15.46
C GLY A 519 -8.55 -10.75 16.06
N ALA A 520 -7.32 -11.28 16.05
CA ALA A 520 -7.08 -12.68 16.39
C ALA A 520 -5.91 -12.92 17.37
N ALA A 521 -5.31 -11.85 17.90
CA ALA A 521 -4.42 -11.91 19.06
C ALA A 521 -5.21 -11.51 20.32
N ALA A 522 -5.99 -12.44 20.87
CA ALA A 522 -6.57 -12.25 22.20
C ALA A 522 -5.44 -12.36 23.25
N GLY A 523 -5.17 -11.27 23.97
CA GLY A 523 -4.46 -11.36 25.25
C GLY A 523 -3.42 -10.29 25.62
N VAL A 524 -3.10 -9.30 24.77
CA VAL A 524 -2.25 -8.17 25.19
C VAL A 524 -2.95 -6.86 24.88
N SER A 525 -3.26 -6.12 25.94
CA SER A 525 -3.87 -4.79 25.94
C SER A 525 -2.96 -3.73 25.31
N VAL A 526 -2.86 -3.73 23.99
CA VAL A 526 -2.48 -2.55 23.19
C VAL A 526 -3.75 -2.12 22.46
N GLY A 527 -4.28 -0.96 22.83
CA GLY A 527 -5.64 -0.49 22.53
C GLY A 527 -6.12 -0.74 21.10
N ALA A 528 -7.38 -1.17 21.01
CA ALA A 528 -8.13 -1.45 19.80
C ALA A 528 -7.88 -0.44 18.66
N ILE A 529 -7.12 -0.87 17.64
CA ILE A 529 -7.01 -0.18 16.36
C ILE A 529 -8.23 -0.63 15.52
N THR A 530 -9.39 0.01 15.76
CA THR A 530 -10.69 -0.24 15.09
C THR A 530 -10.73 0.22 13.64
N ALA A 531 -11.72 -0.26 12.84
CA ALA A 531 -12.12 0.16 11.46
C ALA A 531 -11.44 1.39 10.85
N GLU A 532 -11.59 2.41 11.65
CA GLU A 532 -11.23 3.79 11.44
C GLU A 532 -9.73 4.03 11.58
N ALA A 533 -9.03 3.45 12.56
CA ALA A 533 -7.65 3.76 12.96
C ALA A 533 -6.58 3.52 11.88
N ALA A 534 -6.78 2.64 10.89
CA ALA A 534 -5.80 2.38 9.84
C ALA A 534 -6.01 3.20 8.54
N VAL A 535 -7.27 3.45 8.18
CA VAL A 535 -7.62 4.49 7.18
C VAL A 535 -7.30 5.87 7.75
N ASN A 536 -7.55 6.04 9.04
CA ASN A 536 -7.03 7.14 9.82
C ASN A 536 -5.51 7.12 9.71
N ALA A 537 -4.73 6.08 10.03
CA ALA A 537 -3.25 6.19 10.08
C ALA A 537 -2.60 6.81 8.81
N ALA A 538 -3.13 6.55 7.61
CA ALA A 538 -2.70 7.22 6.38
C ALA A 538 -3.19 8.67 6.28
N LEU A 539 -4.46 8.93 6.60
CA LEU A 539 -5.04 10.27 6.79
C LEU A 539 -4.41 11.04 7.96
N LEU A 540 -3.87 10.35 8.96
CA LEU A 540 -3.29 10.83 10.21
C LEU A 540 -1.82 11.14 10.00
N GLY A 541 -1.13 10.43 9.11
CA GLY A 541 0.20 10.82 8.65
C GLY A 541 0.18 12.03 7.72
N THR A 542 -0.92 12.31 7.01
CA THR A 542 -1.13 13.57 6.27
C THR A 542 -1.74 14.67 7.14
N ALA A 543 -2.66 14.33 8.04
CA ALA A 543 -3.19 15.27 9.02
C ALA A 543 -2.10 15.65 10.02
N GLY A 544 -1.22 14.73 10.41
CA GLY A 544 -0.04 14.98 11.23
C GLY A 544 0.90 16.02 10.60
N ILE A 545 1.12 15.95 9.28
CA ILE A 545 1.83 17.01 8.53
C ILE A 545 1.05 18.33 8.59
N ALA A 546 -0.26 18.30 8.36
CA ALA A 546 -1.10 19.50 8.49
C ALA A 546 -1.13 20.07 9.93
N LEU A 547 -0.98 19.22 10.94
CA LEU A 547 -0.89 19.58 12.36
C LEU A 547 0.46 20.24 12.67
N MET A 548 1.56 19.68 12.16
CA MET A 548 2.90 20.27 12.28
C MET A 548 2.95 21.68 11.69
N THR A 549 2.42 21.86 10.47
CA THR A 549 2.42 23.17 9.79
C THR A 549 1.63 24.23 10.55
N ALA A 550 0.56 23.84 11.24
CA ALA A 550 -0.29 24.76 12.01
C ALA A 550 0.27 25.08 13.41
N GLY A 551 0.84 24.10 14.13
CA GLY A 551 1.49 24.31 15.44
C GLY A 551 2.81 25.09 15.35
N ALA A 552 3.40 25.14 14.16
CA ALA A 552 4.61 25.90 13.86
C ALA A 552 4.34 27.40 13.59
N GLY A 553 3.08 27.85 13.53
CA GLY A 553 2.75 29.25 13.26
C GLY A 553 3.12 29.73 11.85
N PHE A 554 3.32 28.81 10.90
CA PHE A 554 3.67 29.17 9.53
C PHE A 554 2.45 29.69 8.76
N GLU A 555 2.49 30.99 8.44
CA GLU A 555 1.89 31.49 7.22
C GLU A 555 2.79 31.09 6.03
N GLY A 556 2.27 30.24 5.14
CA GLY A 556 2.84 29.99 3.82
C GLY A 556 4.01 29.00 3.76
N GLY A 557 3.76 27.82 3.18
CA GLY A 557 4.81 26.84 2.86
C GLY A 557 4.25 25.55 2.26
N GLU A 558 4.40 25.40 0.96
CA GLU A 558 3.65 24.54 0.04
C GLU A 558 3.83 23.01 0.19
N SER A 559 2.76 22.28 -0.13
CA SER A 559 2.76 20.85 -0.46
C SER A 559 3.13 20.62 -1.94
N THR A 560 3.94 19.60 -2.19
CA THR A 560 4.53 19.22 -3.48
C THR A 560 3.55 19.01 -4.67
N SER A 561 3.92 19.63 -5.79
CA SER A 561 3.66 19.31 -7.23
C SER A 561 2.22 19.33 -7.76
N GLY A 562 1.82 20.51 -8.25
CA GLY A 562 0.79 20.79 -9.28
C GLY A 562 1.31 21.92 -10.21
N PRO A 563 0.63 22.26 -11.32
CA PRO A 563 1.21 23.01 -12.45
C PRO A 563 1.68 24.40 -12.03
N GLU A 564 2.92 24.75 -12.39
CA GLU A 564 3.53 26.09 -12.46
C GLU A 564 2.71 27.31 -11.96
N ARG A 565 2.35 27.32 -10.66
CA ARG A 565 1.63 28.42 -10.00
C ARG A 565 2.53 29.63 -9.83
N THR A 566 1.93 30.80 -9.79
CA THR A 566 2.60 32.08 -9.57
C THR A 566 2.54 32.39 -8.08
N LEU A 567 3.68 32.27 -7.39
CA LEU A 567 3.81 32.49 -5.95
C LEU A 567 4.45 33.85 -5.70
N PRO A 568 4.26 34.50 -4.54
CA PRO A 568 4.96 35.74 -4.23
C PRO A 568 6.47 35.49 -4.16
N ASP A 569 7.26 36.37 -4.80
CA ASP A 569 8.73 36.25 -4.87
C ASP A 569 9.43 37.10 -3.79
N ARG A 570 8.67 37.91 -3.04
CA ARG A 570 9.13 38.81 -1.97
C ARG A 570 8.28 38.65 -0.72
N ALA A 571 8.78 39.13 0.42
CA ALA A 571 7.98 39.24 1.64
C ALA A 571 6.84 40.27 1.45
N SER A 572 5.77 40.16 2.23
CA SER A 572 4.67 41.14 2.18
C SER A 572 5.15 42.51 2.69
N GLU A 573 4.90 43.56 1.92
CA GLU A 573 5.30 44.94 2.20
C GLU A 573 4.08 45.87 2.02
N PRO A 574 3.51 46.45 3.10
CA PRO A 574 2.26 47.23 3.03
C PRO A 574 2.29 48.45 2.10
N ASN A 575 3.48 48.99 1.82
CA ASN A 575 3.66 50.18 0.98
C ASN A 575 4.19 49.84 -0.43
N ALA A 576 4.32 48.55 -0.78
CA ALA A 576 4.74 48.16 -2.12
C ALA A 576 3.71 48.60 -3.16
N LYS A 577 4.21 49.03 -4.32
CA LYS A 577 3.42 49.52 -5.45
C LYS A 577 3.73 48.73 -6.71
N PRO A 578 2.73 48.47 -7.58
CA PRO A 578 2.98 47.86 -8.87
C PRO A 578 3.84 48.80 -9.75
N GLN A 579 4.61 48.20 -10.65
CA GLN A 579 5.36 48.89 -11.69
C GLN A 579 4.44 49.27 -12.85
N GLY A 580 4.84 50.24 -13.68
CA GLY A 580 4.02 50.74 -14.78
C GLY A 580 2.94 51.74 -14.34
N ASN A 581 2.19 52.27 -15.31
CA ASN A 581 1.13 53.25 -15.03
C ASN A 581 -0.20 52.52 -14.83
N PRO A 582 -0.95 52.78 -13.74
CA PRO A 582 -2.31 52.27 -13.57
C PRO A 582 -3.21 52.68 -14.73
N GLU A 583 -4.21 51.85 -15.02
CA GLU A 583 -5.16 52.12 -16.10
C GLU A 583 -5.96 53.40 -15.77
N GLY A 584 -5.96 54.35 -16.71
CA GLY A 584 -6.59 55.65 -16.54
C GLY A 584 -8.10 55.58 -16.75
N ILE A 585 -8.90 56.05 -15.78
CA ILE A 585 -10.36 56.07 -15.90
C ILE A 585 -10.79 57.18 -16.88
N PRO A 586 -11.45 56.89 -18.01
CA PRO A 586 -11.95 57.91 -18.93
C PRO A 586 -12.96 58.84 -18.25
N LYS A 587 -12.91 60.14 -18.55
CA LYS A 587 -13.79 61.16 -17.94
C LYS A 587 -15.28 60.88 -18.17
N ASN A 588 -15.63 60.20 -19.27
CA ASN A 588 -16.97 59.82 -19.68
C ASN A 588 -17.31 58.33 -19.43
N ALA A 589 -16.50 57.60 -18.65
CA ALA A 589 -16.77 56.20 -18.33
C ALA A 589 -18.09 56.05 -17.55
N ASP A 590 -18.89 55.05 -17.92
CA ASP A 590 -20.09 54.67 -17.17
C ASP A 590 -19.73 54.05 -15.80
N GLY A 591 -20.74 53.87 -14.95
CA GLY A 591 -20.53 53.39 -13.58
C GLY A 591 -19.89 52.00 -13.51
N GLU A 592 -20.16 51.13 -14.49
CA GLU A 592 -19.60 49.79 -14.56
C GLU A 592 -18.14 49.78 -15.02
N THR A 593 -17.81 50.54 -16.06
CA THR A 593 -16.43 50.68 -16.56
C THR A 593 -15.54 51.32 -15.50
N ARG A 594 -16.04 52.38 -14.82
CA ARG A 594 -15.32 53.00 -13.71
C ARG A 594 -15.04 52.01 -12.57
N ARG A 595 -16.04 51.19 -12.21
CA ARG A 595 -15.90 50.14 -11.18
C ARG A 595 -14.85 49.10 -11.59
N ALA A 596 -14.91 48.61 -12.83
CA ALA A 596 -14.00 47.59 -13.33
C ALA A 596 -12.54 48.06 -13.30
N ILE A 597 -12.25 49.27 -13.82
CA ILE A 597 -10.91 49.86 -13.81
C ILE A 597 -10.42 50.09 -12.37
N THR A 598 -11.31 50.55 -11.47
CA THR A 598 -10.95 50.73 -10.05
C THR A 598 -10.56 49.40 -9.41
N ARG A 599 -11.34 48.33 -9.60
CA ARG A 599 -11.05 47.00 -9.04
C ARG A 599 -9.84 46.33 -9.66
N GLN A 600 -9.49 46.68 -10.89
CA GLN A 600 -8.25 46.29 -11.55
C GLN A 600 -7.05 46.94 -10.84
N ASN A 601 -7.04 48.27 -10.73
CA ASN A 601 -5.95 48.98 -10.05
C ASN A 601 -5.78 48.55 -8.57
N GLU A 602 -6.87 48.34 -7.84
CA GLU A 602 -6.82 47.82 -6.47
C GLU A 602 -6.29 46.38 -6.39
N ALA A 603 -6.58 45.54 -7.38
CA ALA A 603 -6.07 44.17 -7.41
C ALA A 603 -4.55 44.16 -7.57
N ALA A 604 -4.01 45.01 -8.45
CA ALA A 604 -2.57 45.17 -8.64
C ALA A 604 -1.88 45.67 -7.36
N ASP A 605 -2.43 46.69 -6.69
CA ASP A 605 -1.93 47.18 -5.41
C ASP A 605 -1.88 46.07 -4.36
N LYS A 606 -2.96 45.29 -4.21
CA LYS A 606 -3.03 44.20 -3.23
C LYS A 606 -2.04 43.07 -3.52
N LEU A 607 -1.86 42.73 -4.80
CA LEU A 607 -0.89 41.73 -5.22
C LEU A 607 0.54 42.20 -4.91
N ALA A 608 0.89 43.46 -5.24
CA ALA A 608 2.20 44.04 -4.94
C ALA A 608 2.49 44.03 -3.43
N GLN A 609 1.53 44.46 -2.61
CA GLN A 609 1.64 44.46 -1.14
C GLN A 609 1.87 43.07 -0.54
N LYS A 610 1.43 42.02 -1.23
CA LYS A 610 1.57 40.63 -0.80
C LYS A 610 2.81 39.95 -1.38
N GLY A 611 3.73 40.71 -1.98
CA GLY A 611 5.04 40.22 -2.41
C GLY A 611 5.09 39.71 -3.86
N TYR A 612 4.09 40.02 -4.67
CA TYR A 612 4.12 39.76 -6.12
C TYR A 612 4.83 40.90 -6.85
N ASP A 613 5.61 40.57 -7.88
CA ASP A 613 6.17 41.56 -8.81
C ASP A 613 5.15 41.83 -9.92
N VAL A 614 4.41 42.93 -9.78
CA VAL A 614 3.27 43.27 -10.65
C VAL A 614 3.65 44.47 -11.53
N GLU A 615 3.50 44.33 -12.84
CA GLU A 615 3.63 45.39 -13.84
C GLU A 615 2.28 45.63 -14.53
N HIS A 616 1.79 46.87 -14.53
CA HIS A 616 0.59 47.32 -15.25
C HIS A 616 0.84 47.47 -16.75
N GLY A 617 -0.11 47.02 -17.57
CA GLY A 617 -0.14 47.29 -19.02
C GLY A 617 1.17 46.95 -19.75
N PRO A 618 1.75 45.76 -19.55
CA PRO A 618 3.04 45.39 -20.11
C PRO A 618 3.00 45.41 -21.64
N GLN A 619 4.04 45.96 -22.27
CA GLN A 619 4.18 45.90 -23.73
C GLN A 619 4.67 44.51 -24.12
N ILE A 620 3.80 43.70 -24.74
CA ILE A 620 4.14 42.34 -25.20
C ILE A 620 4.10 42.23 -26.74
N PRO A 621 4.96 41.40 -27.35
CA PRO A 621 4.90 41.14 -28.80
C PRO A 621 3.58 40.47 -29.19
N GLY A 622 2.85 41.07 -30.13
CA GLY A 622 1.59 40.55 -30.68
C GLY A 622 0.42 41.53 -30.58
N SER A 623 -0.80 41.06 -30.86
CA SER A 623 -2.04 41.85 -30.75
C SER A 623 -2.70 41.77 -29.36
N ARG A 624 -2.04 41.13 -28.39
CA ARG A 624 -2.56 40.91 -27.04
C ARG A 624 -2.21 42.10 -26.14
N ASN A 625 -3.17 42.53 -25.32
CA ASN A 625 -3.00 43.64 -24.38
C ASN A 625 -3.48 43.21 -22.99
N PRO A 626 -2.67 42.46 -22.22
CA PRO A 626 -3.07 41.93 -20.92
C PRO A 626 -3.02 43.02 -19.85
N ASP A 627 -3.83 42.86 -18.80
CA ASP A 627 -3.90 43.85 -17.72
C ASP A 627 -2.60 43.91 -16.89
N TYR A 628 -1.98 42.74 -16.64
CA TYR A 628 -0.79 42.61 -15.80
C TYR A 628 0.27 41.69 -16.36
N LYS A 629 1.51 41.92 -15.94
CA LYS A 629 2.56 40.90 -15.87
C LYS A 629 2.93 40.68 -14.41
N ILE A 630 2.66 39.48 -13.91
CA ILE A 630 2.90 39.07 -12.52
C ILE A 630 4.00 38.02 -12.51
N ASN A 631 5.15 38.35 -11.91
CA ASN A 631 6.37 37.54 -11.88
C ASN A 631 6.72 36.96 -13.27
N GLY A 632 6.67 37.82 -14.29
CA GLY A 632 6.98 37.45 -15.67
C GLY A 632 5.86 36.78 -16.47
N LYS A 633 4.71 36.46 -15.87
CA LYS A 633 3.56 35.82 -16.54
C LYS A 633 2.44 36.82 -16.79
N VAL A 634 1.78 36.72 -17.94
CA VAL A 634 0.67 37.63 -18.32
C VAL A 634 -0.66 37.20 -17.68
N PHE A 635 -1.41 38.16 -17.15
CA PHE A 635 -2.70 37.96 -16.51
C PHE A 635 -3.72 39.02 -16.94
N ASP A 636 -4.98 38.62 -17.00
CA ASP A 636 -6.11 39.55 -17.05
C ASP A 636 -6.84 39.64 -15.71
N CYS A 637 -7.43 40.78 -15.43
CA CYS A 637 -8.29 41.00 -14.29
C CYS A 637 -9.75 40.70 -14.65
N TYR A 638 -10.46 40.06 -13.72
CA TYR A 638 -11.91 39.95 -13.76
C TYR A 638 -12.51 40.20 -12.38
N ALA A 639 -13.40 41.19 -12.28
CA ALA A 639 -14.07 41.60 -11.05
C ALA A 639 -15.60 41.45 -11.18
N PRO A 640 -16.16 40.26 -10.89
CA PRO A 640 -17.60 40.02 -11.01
C PRO A 640 -18.40 40.70 -9.90
N SER A 641 -19.60 41.16 -10.23
CA SER A 641 -20.63 41.60 -9.25
C SER A 641 -21.64 40.50 -8.91
N GLY A 642 -21.84 39.52 -9.80
CA GLY A 642 -22.75 38.39 -9.59
C GLY A 642 -22.20 37.31 -8.65
N GLY A 643 -23.09 36.49 -8.07
CA GLY A 643 -22.73 35.39 -7.15
C GLY A 643 -22.79 33.98 -7.74
N ASN A 644 -23.04 33.84 -9.05
CA ASN A 644 -23.19 32.52 -9.69
C ASN A 644 -21.84 32.03 -10.27
N ALA A 645 -21.29 30.98 -9.65
CA ALA A 645 -19.99 30.40 -10.03
C ALA A 645 -19.93 29.96 -11.50
N ARG A 646 -21.01 29.41 -12.06
CA ARG A 646 -21.05 28.97 -13.47
C ARG A 646 -20.96 30.16 -14.42
N ASN A 647 -21.67 31.24 -14.13
CA ASN A 647 -21.62 32.45 -14.94
C ASN A 647 -20.21 33.07 -14.89
N ILE A 648 -19.61 33.16 -13.69
CA ILE A 648 -18.23 33.64 -13.51
C ILE A 648 -17.24 32.79 -14.31
N ALA A 649 -17.35 31.46 -14.26
CA ALA A 649 -16.50 30.56 -15.04
C ALA A 649 -16.70 30.72 -16.56
N SER A 650 -17.94 30.95 -17.00
CA SER A 650 -18.26 31.21 -18.41
C SER A 650 -17.66 32.52 -18.92
N GLU A 651 -17.75 33.61 -18.14
CA GLU A 651 -17.14 34.90 -18.51
C GLU A 651 -15.62 34.83 -18.53
N MET A 652 -15.01 34.14 -17.57
CA MET A 652 -13.57 33.83 -17.61
C MET A 652 -13.20 33.05 -18.88
N GLY A 653 -14.02 32.06 -19.28
CA GLY A 653 -13.81 31.32 -20.52
C GLY A 653 -13.91 32.17 -21.79
N LYS A 654 -14.73 33.22 -21.81
CA LYS A 654 -14.75 34.16 -22.94
C LYS A 654 -13.45 34.97 -23.03
N LYS A 655 -12.90 35.43 -21.91
CA LYS A 655 -11.62 36.15 -21.86
C LYS A 655 -10.45 35.28 -22.35
N VAL A 656 -10.42 34.01 -21.93
CA VAL A 656 -9.42 33.04 -22.39
C VAL A 656 -9.58 32.75 -23.90
N LYS A 657 -10.82 32.53 -24.39
CA LYS A 657 -11.09 32.23 -25.80
C LYS A 657 -10.82 33.40 -26.76
N ASN A 658 -11.00 34.63 -26.29
CA ASN A 658 -10.71 35.82 -27.07
C ASN A 658 -9.20 36.17 -27.07
N ASP A 659 -8.33 35.23 -26.68
CA ASP A 659 -6.87 35.29 -26.75
C ASP A 659 -6.22 36.42 -25.96
N GLN A 660 -6.87 36.98 -24.94
CA GLN A 660 -6.31 38.09 -24.15
C GLN A 660 -5.27 37.60 -23.11
N ALA A 661 -5.62 36.61 -22.30
CA ALA A 661 -4.70 35.94 -21.37
C ALA A 661 -5.15 34.51 -21.01
N ASP A 662 -4.16 33.64 -20.75
CA ASP A 662 -4.42 32.26 -20.31
C ASP A 662 -4.52 32.16 -18.76
N ARG A 663 -4.29 33.26 -18.03
CA ARG A 663 -4.29 33.33 -16.56
C ARG A 663 -5.11 34.52 -16.08
N ILE A 664 -5.84 34.36 -14.98
CA ILE A 664 -6.82 35.35 -14.51
C ILE A 664 -6.59 35.73 -13.04
N VAL A 665 -6.64 37.02 -12.75
CA VAL A 665 -6.82 37.56 -11.40
C VAL A 665 -8.31 37.79 -11.17
N LEU A 666 -8.92 36.99 -10.30
CA LEU A 666 -10.34 37.05 -9.95
C LEU A 666 -10.56 37.90 -8.69
N ASN A 667 -10.93 39.17 -8.84
CA ASN A 667 -11.21 40.05 -7.72
C ASN A 667 -12.67 39.90 -7.25
N LEU A 668 -12.88 39.23 -6.12
CA LEU A 668 -14.19 38.92 -5.55
C LEU A 668 -14.71 39.96 -4.56
N SER A 669 -14.09 41.15 -4.51
CA SER A 669 -14.48 42.22 -3.58
C SER A 669 -15.97 42.56 -3.65
N ASP A 670 -16.56 42.52 -4.85
CA ASP A 670 -17.97 42.85 -5.10
C ASP A 670 -18.88 41.63 -5.35
N SER A 671 -18.34 40.40 -5.28
CA SER A 671 -19.09 39.18 -5.61
C SER A 671 -19.58 38.45 -4.36
N ALA A 672 -20.83 38.01 -4.35
CA ALA A 672 -21.36 37.13 -3.30
C ALA A 672 -21.09 35.62 -3.55
N VAL A 673 -20.22 35.27 -4.51
CA VAL A 673 -19.95 33.87 -4.84
C VAL A 673 -19.30 33.14 -3.65
N ASP A 674 -19.79 31.94 -3.37
CA ASP A 674 -19.16 31.04 -2.42
C ASP A 674 -17.85 30.49 -3.02
N LEU A 675 -16.73 30.71 -2.32
CA LEU A 675 -15.40 30.30 -2.78
C LEU A 675 -15.29 28.78 -3.01
N ALA A 676 -15.96 27.97 -2.19
CA ALA A 676 -15.93 26.52 -2.34
C ALA A 676 -16.71 26.08 -3.58
N LYS A 677 -17.85 26.70 -3.87
CA LYS A 677 -18.60 26.50 -5.13
C LYS A 677 -17.80 26.98 -6.34
N MET A 678 -17.09 28.10 -6.23
CA MET A 678 -16.24 28.60 -7.32
C MET A 678 -15.09 27.65 -7.63
N ARG A 679 -14.40 27.16 -6.60
CA ARG A 679 -13.34 26.14 -6.75
C ARG A 679 -13.88 24.84 -7.34
N ALA A 680 -15.02 24.34 -6.85
CA ALA A 680 -15.66 23.14 -7.39
C ALA A 680 -16.03 23.33 -8.88
N GLN A 681 -16.60 24.47 -9.25
CA GLN A 681 -16.96 24.77 -10.63
C GLN A 681 -15.76 24.71 -11.58
N LEU A 682 -14.59 25.23 -11.19
CA LEU A 682 -13.38 25.23 -12.03
C LEU A 682 -12.73 23.84 -12.16
N HIS A 683 -12.86 22.97 -11.15
CA HIS A 683 -12.31 21.61 -11.21
C HIS A 683 -13.26 20.61 -11.87
N ASP A 684 -14.56 20.69 -11.58
CA ASP A 684 -15.56 19.76 -12.12
C ASP A 684 -15.86 20.07 -13.60
N TRP A 685 -15.74 21.34 -14.00
CA TRP A 685 -15.97 21.81 -15.37
C TRP A 685 -14.82 22.72 -15.85
N PRO A 686 -13.64 22.14 -16.17
CA PRO A 686 -12.46 22.92 -16.55
C PRO A 686 -12.70 23.78 -17.79
N THR A 687 -12.31 25.06 -17.71
CA THR A 687 -12.33 25.99 -18.84
C THR A 687 -11.16 25.67 -19.79
N PRO A 688 -11.40 25.28 -21.06
CA PRO A 688 -10.32 25.00 -22.01
C PRO A 688 -9.41 26.23 -22.18
N GLY A 689 -8.10 26.03 -22.10
CA GLY A 689 -7.09 27.09 -22.25
C GLY A 689 -6.75 27.87 -20.97
N LEU A 690 -7.55 27.77 -19.91
CA LEU A 690 -7.27 28.42 -18.63
C LEU A 690 -6.10 27.69 -17.93
N LYS A 691 -5.07 28.44 -17.55
CA LYS A 691 -3.83 27.94 -16.92
C LYS A 691 -3.73 28.27 -15.44
N GLU A 692 -4.33 29.36 -14.95
CA GLU A 692 -4.28 29.77 -13.54
C GLU A 692 -5.35 30.82 -13.19
N VAL A 693 -5.83 30.77 -11.95
CA VAL A 693 -6.73 31.75 -11.33
C VAL A 693 -6.23 32.11 -9.93
N ILE A 694 -5.75 33.33 -9.78
CA ILE A 694 -5.44 33.95 -8.49
C ILE A 694 -6.65 34.77 -8.07
N SER A 695 -7.28 34.48 -6.93
CA SER A 695 -8.41 35.26 -6.44
C SER A 695 -8.06 36.16 -5.28
N ILE A 696 -8.68 37.33 -5.24
CA ILE A 696 -8.64 38.24 -4.09
C ILE A 696 -10.03 38.19 -3.45
N ASP A 697 -10.10 37.74 -2.19
CA ASP A 697 -11.38 37.68 -1.46
C ASP A 697 -11.83 39.07 -0.96
N LYS A 698 -13.02 39.13 -0.35
CA LYS A 698 -13.58 40.39 0.19
C LYS A 698 -12.75 41.02 1.30
N TYR A 699 -11.90 40.24 1.95
CA TYR A 699 -11.02 40.67 3.03
C TYR A 699 -9.63 41.06 2.51
N GLY A 700 -9.39 40.95 1.20
CA GLY A 700 -8.10 41.24 0.59
C GLY A 700 -7.08 40.10 0.69
N ASN A 701 -7.50 38.89 1.05
CA ASN A 701 -6.63 37.72 1.05
C ASN A 701 -6.48 37.18 -0.37
N ILE A 702 -5.25 36.77 -0.70
CA ILE A 702 -4.94 36.12 -1.97
C ILE A 702 -5.11 34.61 -1.80
N LEU A 703 -5.89 34.01 -2.69
CA LEU A 703 -6.14 32.57 -2.72
C LEU A 703 -5.92 32.05 -4.14
N HIS A 704 -5.33 30.87 -4.26
CA HIS A 704 -5.22 30.18 -5.54
C HIS A 704 -6.46 29.30 -5.76
N LEU A 705 -7.24 29.59 -6.79
CA LEU A 705 -8.49 28.86 -7.08
C LEU A 705 -8.32 27.77 -8.14
N PHE A 706 -7.34 27.91 -9.04
CA PHE A 706 -7.09 26.96 -10.13
C PHE A 706 -5.69 27.22 -10.74
N PRO A 707 -4.99 26.21 -11.25
CA PRO A 707 -5.08 24.80 -10.86
C PRO A 707 -4.77 24.65 -9.37
#